data_AF-A0A208XQT1-F1
#
_entry.id   AF-A0A208XQT1-F1
#
_cell.length_a   1.000
_cell.length_b   1.000
_cell.length_c   1.000
_cell.angle_alpha   90.00
_cell.angle_beta   90.00
_cell.angle_gamma   90.00
#
_symmetry.space_group_name_H-M   'P 1'
#
loop_
_entity.id
_entity.type
_entity.pdbx_description
1 polymer ?
#
loop_
_entity_poly.entity_id
_entity_poly.type
_entity_poly.pdbx_seq_one_letter_code
_entity_poly.pdbx_strand_id
1 'polypeptide(L)'
;MQGSTRRRARHLLAALTGALVLTLAACGGDGAKPQEPPAASTKAVIEVQAARSSASVGKSVDFSVSAVTDGSKIDQYRWTFSDGQKATGQRVSASFGTAGPVTATVQAISGGETVAEASAAVVVMDAGSSPFAEFGIPSNIGNIAGNAKPGLVDAMRLAQYVGGLNTLDELQVARADINLDSTVDEADVALAMQAAAAGQELPSALLKAQAYPGAVVAMVSPALLNPESEVAITVDGVASPQVFRMLPGYASFLVPAGLPRNAQAQVVVSVNGVASDTLALDLLASLQPTVPPAQDVRAFFDQIDRLMQAQHDAITANPDGLSAQDAEQLRSVATAGRGAFGNARLELERVLAGPNGDTLARVFQKALLANGMREFQSASQEVLGKAAANSAAGPMAAAAISPDQICDFVLPELCRLKKTADMLGQASTIASAACSAVTATIFVAGAVIPADGPAIEIGAVAAFVKFCVPISATLSVASTLGEIVKPIDPKLYLTVSPLSLKPGQTALVKPEVAFIGLQHLCGMGASQGAGYLVKQIIGKRVVAGILRSNTAARTLADFFAKYAEDLYVKLLDGLADAAGNALDAAGVMGAIESFVTKRCAVVPAGRAPMPANRVMMPLSADKGSYSFNSDGTANYSCPSASPTAISTATLEASWPMCDGLGKATEIVGCSTSDVTITMGDNGNLLDDIFEVIIGGQTVLTSSAPVRRVSAEVPVPAGRAEVLMRGLAAPDQVGTYFITFSSNAKVVAGDAQTGSDLTPGVTKRFIIEVQ
;
A
#
# COMPACT_ATOMS: atom_id res chain seq x y z
N MET A 1 14.72 -47.99 52.21
CA MET A 1 14.94 -49.22 51.42
C MET A 1 13.58 -49.67 50.92
N GLN A 2 13.16 -49.13 49.76
CA GLN A 2 13.06 -49.80 48.45
C GLN A 2 11.84 -50.71 48.31
N GLY A 3 10.91 -50.31 47.44
CA GLY A 3 9.76 -51.10 47.02
C GLY A 3 8.92 -50.36 45.97
N SER A 4 9.12 -50.72 44.71
CA SER A 4 8.51 -50.16 43.49
C SER A 4 7.03 -50.52 43.29
N THR A 5 6.24 -49.67 42.63
CA THR A 5 5.65 -49.92 41.27
C THR A 5 4.59 -48.88 40.85
N ARG A 6 4.80 -48.34 39.64
CA ARG A 6 3.83 -47.96 38.58
C ARG A 6 2.53 -47.21 38.97
N ARG A 7 2.41 -45.96 38.52
CA ARG A 7 1.50 -45.56 37.42
C ARG A 7 1.70 -44.11 36.99
N ARG A 8 1.57 -43.92 35.67
CA ARG A 8 1.44 -42.65 34.95
C ARG A 8 0.45 -41.71 35.63
N ALA A 9 0.84 -40.44 35.79
CA ALA A 9 0.05 -39.22 35.69
C ALA A 9 0.65 -38.14 36.62
N ARG A 10 0.82 -36.92 36.08
CA ARG A 10 1.23 -35.68 36.77
C ARG A 10 2.72 -35.56 37.09
N HIS A 11 3.50 -35.12 36.11
CA HIS A 11 4.51 -34.06 36.24
C HIS A 11 4.82 -33.52 34.85
N LEU A 12 3.84 -32.79 34.33
CA LEU A 12 3.87 -31.98 33.10
C LEU A 12 2.94 -30.81 33.42
N LEU A 13 3.36 -29.94 34.35
CA LEU A 13 2.77 -28.63 34.68
C LEU A 13 3.59 -27.99 35.82
N ALA A 14 4.71 -27.34 35.49
CA ALA A 14 5.41 -26.37 36.35
C ALA A 14 6.48 -25.62 35.52
N ALA A 15 6.06 -25.03 34.41
CA ALA A 15 6.83 -24.07 33.62
C ALA A 15 5.84 -23.13 32.92
N LEU A 16 5.02 -22.44 33.72
CA LEU A 16 4.08 -21.40 33.31
C LEU A 16 3.51 -20.78 34.59
N THR A 17 4.15 -19.70 35.06
CA THR A 17 3.61 -18.56 35.82
C THR A 17 4.76 -17.84 36.54
N GLY A 18 5.11 -16.63 36.07
CA GLY A 18 6.16 -15.85 36.71
C GLY A 18 6.61 -14.60 35.96
N ALA A 19 5.69 -13.79 35.42
CA ALA A 19 5.91 -12.37 35.13
C ALA A 19 4.60 -11.68 34.70
N LEU A 20 3.67 -11.43 35.65
CA LEU A 20 2.74 -10.30 35.54
C LEU A 20 2.11 -9.96 36.91
N VAL A 21 2.06 -8.65 37.20
CA VAL A 21 1.27 -7.92 38.20
C VAL A 21 1.77 -7.92 39.65
N LEU A 22 2.28 -6.76 40.12
CA LEU A 22 1.50 -5.87 40.99
C LEU A 22 2.21 -4.51 41.21
N THR A 23 1.63 -3.45 40.64
CA THR A 23 1.59 -2.13 41.27
C THR A 23 0.46 -2.12 42.29
N LEU A 24 0.75 -1.85 43.57
CA LEU A 24 -0.06 -1.10 44.55
C LEU A 24 0.47 -1.35 45.97
N ALA A 25 1.04 -0.32 46.60
CA ALA A 25 1.08 -0.20 48.06
C ALA A 25 1.11 1.28 48.49
N ALA A 26 -0.05 1.70 49.01
CA ALA A 26 -0.27 2.59 50.15
C ALA A 26 0.32 4.02 50.20
N CYS A 27 -0.61 4.97 50.33
CA CYS A 27 -0.43 6.27 50.97
C CYS A 27 -0.24 6.07 52.49
N GLY A 28 0.76 6.73 53.11
CA GLY A 28 0.99 6.76 54.56
C GLY A 28 2.48 6.87 54.91
N GLY A 29 2.91 8.02 55.45
CA GLY A 29 4.32 8.36 55.70
C GLY A 29 4.94 7.70 56.93
N ASP A 30 6.26 7.53 56.90
CA ASP A 30 7.22 8.30 57.72
C ASP A 30 8.66 7.99 57.27
N GLY A 31 9.55 8.95 57.52
CA GLY A 31 10.78 9.17 56.76
C GLY A 31 11.85 8.08 56.78
N ALA A 32 12.41 7.83 55.59
CA ALA A 32 13.76 7.30 55.41
C ALA A 32 14.54 8.28 54.53
N LYS A 33 15.72 8.68 55.00
CA LYS A 33 16.60 9.69 54.36
C LYS A 33 16.93 9.31 52.91
N PRO A 34 17.12 10.30 52.00
CA PRO A 34 17.56 10.01 50.64
C PRO A 34 18.98 9.44 50.69
N GLN A 35 19.12 8.18 50.29
CA GLN A 35 20.42 7.64 49.91
C GLN A 35 20.70 8.10 48.48
N GLU A 36 21.81 8.81 48.31
CA GLU A 36 22.30 9.29 47.03
C GLU A 36 22.34 8.12 46.02
N PRO A 37 21.73 8.25 44.82
CA PRO A 37 21.72 7.16 43.86
C PRO A 37 23.17 6.81 43.47
N PRO A 38 23.58 5.54 43.45
CA PRO A 38 24.89 5.18 42.95
C PRO A 38 25.03 5.65 41.50
N ALA A 39 26.15 6.32 41.19
CA ALA A 39 26.49 6.78 39.87
C ALA A 39 26.35 5.64 38.84
N ALA A 40 25.49 5.84 37.84
CA ALA A 40 25.29 4.86 36.78
C ALA A 40 26.59 4.73 35.96
N SER A 41 27.24 3.56 36.04
CA SER A 41 28.35 3.20 35.16
C SER A 41 27.85 3.16 33.71
N THR A 42 28.42 4.03 32.88
CA THR A 42 28.16 4.23 31.46
C THR A 42 28.63 3.02 30.63
N LYS A 43 27.70 2.29 30.01
CA LYS A 43 28.04 1.25 29.03
C LYS A 43 28.59 1.91 27.74
N ALA A 44 29.65 1.34 27.19
CA ALA A 44 30.20 1.71 25.88
C ALA A 44 29.12 1.71 24.80
N VAL A 45 29.27 2.55 23.76
CA VAL A 45 28.42 2.53 22.58
C VAL A 45 29.26 2.12 21.38
N ILE A 46 28.75 1.21 20.57
CA ILE A 46 29.42 0.75 19.36
C ILE A 46 28.53 0.96 18.14
N GLU A 47 29.15 1.29 17.01
CA GLU A 47 28.52 1.36 15.70
C GLU A 47 29.12 0.28 14.81
N VAL A 48 28.28 -0.40 14.06
CA VAL A 48 28.66 -1.44 13.13
C VAL A 48 28.27 -1.02 11.71
N GLN A 49 29.15 -1.28 10.76
CA GLN A 49 28.98 -0.90 9.35
C GLN A 49 29.26 -2.12 8.47
N ALA A 50 28.37 -2.37 7.51
CA ALA A 50 28.62 -3.26 6.38
C ALA A 50 29.10 -2.42 5.18
N ALA A 51 30.07 -2.90 4.42
CA ALA A 51 30.59 -2.21 3.24
C ALA A 51 29.55 -2.05 2.12
N ARG A 52 28.48 -2.86 2.16
CA ARG A 52 27.33 -2.78 1.27
C ARG A 52 26.08 -3.29 1.97
N SER A 53 24.91 -2.76 1.60
CA SER A 53 23.61 -3.17 2.16
C SER A 53 23.03 -4.44 1.52
N SER A 54 23.62 -4.90 0.41
CA SER A 54 23.15 -6.07 -0.34
C SER A 54 24.31 -6.87 -0.94
N ALA A 55 24.08 -8.16 -1.19
CA ALA A 55 25.01 -9.04 -1.91
C ALA A 55 24.25 -10.19 -2.58
N SER A 56 24.80 -10.80 -3.63
CA SER A 56 24.28 -12.06 -4.18
C SER A 56 24.62 -13.24 -3.28
N VAL A 57 23.81 -14.30 -3.37
CA VAL A 57 24.13 -15.60 -2.77
C VAL A 57 25.57 -16.02 -3.10
N GLY A 58 26.33 -16.40 -2.07
CA GLY A 58 27.71 -16.85 -2.16
C GLY A 58 28.76 -15.74 -2.30
N LYS A 59 28.38 -14.46 -2.35
CA LYS A 59 29.32 -13.34 -2.41
C LYS A 59 29.66 -12.81 -1.01
N SER A 60 30.90 -12.36 -0.82
CA SER A 60 31.41 -11.89 0.47
C SER A 60 31.02 -10.45 0.78
N VAL A 61 30.83 -10.12 2.04
CA VAL A 61 30.53 -8.78 2.53
C VAL A 61 31.47 -8.45 3.67
N ASP A 62 32.10 -7.29 3.59
CA ASP A 62 32.97 -6.77 4.63
C ASP A 62 32.16 -6.03 5.70
N PHE A 63 32.50 -6.27 6.97
CA PHE A 63 31.91 -5.63 8.13
C PHE A 63 32.99 -4.99 9.01
N SER A 64 32.66 -3.88 9.64
CA SER A 64 33.55 -3.17 10.55
C SER A 64 32.80 -2.60 11.75
N VAL A 65 33.51 -2.40 12.86
CA VAL A 65 32.95 -1.82 14.09
C VAL A 65 33.80 -0.66 14.60
N SER A 66 33.10 0.39 15.01
CA SER A 66 33.63 1.59 15.66
C SER A 66 33.05 1.66 17.08
N ALA A 67 33.80 2.22 18.03
CA ALA A 67 33.37 2.31 19.42
C ALA A 67 33.62 3.71 19.98
N VAL A 68 32.64 4.21 20.73
CA VAL A 68 32.76 5.38 21.59
C VAL A 68 32.67 4.89 23.03
N THR A 69 33.73 5.11 23.80
CA THR A 69 33.81 4.73 25.20
C THR A 69 34.14 5.94 26.05
N ASP A 70 33.84 5.84 27.34
CA ASP A 70 34.23 6.81 28.37
C ASP A 70 35.70 6.65 28.82
N GLY A 71 36.55 6.06 27.97
CA GLY A 71 37.93 5.67 28.29
C GLY A 71 38.10 4.19 28.61
N SER A 72 37.01 3.43 28.71
CA SER A 72 37.04 1.97 28.83
C SER A 72 37.70 1.30 27.60
N LYS A 73 38.63 0.36 27.83
CA LYS A 73 39.32 -0.41 26.78
C LYS A 73 38.46 -1.59 26.34
N ILE A 74 38.23 -1.75 25.03
CA ILE A 74 37.61 -2.95 24.46
C ILE A 74 38.69 -4.02 24.21
N ASP A 75 38.53 -5.20 24.78
CA ASP A 75 39.47 -6.31 24.67
C ASP A 75 39.23 -7.17 23.42
N GLN A 76 37.97 -7.36 23.03
CA GLN A 76 37.60 -8.19 21.88
C GLN A 76 36.28 -7.74 21.26
N TYR A 77 36.18 -7.89 19.94
CA TYR A 77 34.91 -7.86 19.20
C TYR A 77 34.56 -9.28 18.76
N ARG A 78 33.38 -9.75 19.13
CA ARG A 78 32.86 -11.06 18.78
C ARG A 78 31.65 -10.90 17.88
N TRP A 79 31.70 -11.51 16.70
CA TRP A 79 30.64 -11.47 15.71
C TRP A 79 29.88 -12.79 15.68
N THR A 80 28.57 -12.68 15.58
CA THR A 80 27.66 -13.78 15.29
C THR A 80 26.75 -13.35 14.16
N PHE A 81 26.67 -14.19 13.13
CA PHE A 81 25.77 -13.97 12.00
C PHE A 81 24.50 -14.80 12.19
N SER A 82 23.39 -14.33 11.62
CA SER A 82 22.07 -14.97 11.76
C SER A 82 21.99 -16.37 11.15
N ASP A 83 22.92 -16.75 10.28
CA ASP A 83 23.06 -18.11 9.73
C ASP A 83 23.94 -19.04 10.59
N GLY A 84 24.34 -18.57 11.77
CA GLY A 84 25.15 -19.31 12.73
C GLY A 84 26.67 -19.14 12.55
N GLN A 85 27.13 -18.44 11.51
CA GLN A 85 28.57 -18.15 11.36
C GLN A 85 29.07 -17.28 12.53
N LYS A 86 30.37 -17.38 12.83
CA LYS A 86 31.02 -16.60 13.89
C LYS A 86 32.35 -16.06 13.39
N ALA A 87 32.68 -14.84 13.81
CA ALA A 87 33.98 -14.21 13.51
C ALA A 87 34.46 -13.37 14.70
N THR A 88 35.73 -12.95 14.68
CA THR A 88 36.30 -12.08 15.71
C THR A 88 37.20 -11.03 15.07
N GLY A 89 37.29 -9.87 15.73
CA GLY A 89 38.12 -8.75 15.27
C GLY A 89 37.31 -7.52 14.88
N GLN A 90 38.01 -6.39 14.69
CA GLN A 90 37.36 -5.11 14.40
C GLN A 90 36.86 -4.99 12.96
N ARG A 91 37.41 -5.79 12.04
CA ARG A 91 36.98 -5.93 10.64
C ARG A 91 36.90 -7.42 10.30
N VAL A 92 35.81 -7.85 9.67
CA VAL A 92 35.55 -9.24 9.29
C VAL A 92 34.90 -9.31 7.90
N SER A 93 35.07 -10.43 7.19
CA SER A 93 34.40 -10.70 5.90
C SER A 93 33.62 -12.00 6.00
N ALA A 94 32.37 -12.01 5.52
CA ALA A 94 31.48 -13.18 5.54
C ALA A 94 30.68 -13.33 4.24
N SER A 95 30.35 -14.56 3.85
CA SER A 95 29.53 -14.88 2.66
C SER A 95 28.39 -15.82 3.03
N PHE A 96 27.26 -15.71 2.35
CA PHE A 96 26.02 -16.36 2.76
C PHE A 96 25.43 -17.23 1.64
N GLY A 97 25.08 -18.47 1.95
CA GLY A 97 24.60 -19.46 0.98
C GLY A 97 23.10 -19.42 0.68
N THR A 98 22.35 -18.57 1.39
CA THR A 98 20.89 -18.49 1.31
C THR A 98 20.47 -17.05 1.10
N ALA A 99 19.54 -16.81 0.17
CA ALA A 99 18.95 -15.50 -0.04
C ALA A 99 18.05 -15.13 1.15
N GLY A 100 18.00 -13.84 1.48
CA GLY A 100 17.28 -13.31 2.62
C GLY A 100 18.11 -12.29 3.40
N PRO A 101 17.48 -11.60 4.37
CA PRO A 101 18.20 -10.71 5.26
C PRO A 101 19.14 -11.50 6.17
N VAL A 102 20.35 -11.00 6.31
CA VAL A 102 21.36 -11.50 7.24
C VAL A 102 21.71 -10.42 8.23
N THR A 103 21.75 -10.80 9.50
CA THR A 103 22.17 -9.89 10.58
C THR A 103 23.54 -10.28 11.09
N ALA A 104 24.45 -9.32 11.13
CA ALA A 104 25.75 -9.41 11.75
C ALA A 104 25.69 -8.70 13.10
N THR A 105 25.63 -9.46 14.18
CA THR A 105 25.67 -8.94 15.56
C THR A 105 27.10 -8.92 16.04
N VAL A 106 27.55 -7.79 16.58
CA VAL A 106 28.87 -7.64 17.20
C VAL A 106 28.72 -7.32 18.67
N GLN A 107 29.42 -8.08 19.51
CA GLN A 107 29.58 -7.85 20.93
C GLN A 107 30.96 -7.27 21.20
N ALA A 108 31.00 -6.08 21.81
CA ALA A 108 32.23 -5.53 22.36
C ALA A 108 32.40 -6.03 23.79
N ILE A 109 33.54 -6.67 24.03
CA ILE A 109 33.87 -7.33 25.30
C ILE A 109 34.98 -6.54 25.98
N SER A 110 34.78 -6.21 27.25
CA SER A 110 35.76 -5.55 28.12
C SER A 110 35.73 -6.23 29.48
N GLY A 111 36.90 -6.63 30.01
CA GLY A 111 36.98 -7.33 31.29
C GLY A 111 36.28 -8.69 31.31
N GLY A 112 36.07 -9.29 30.13
CA GLY A 112 35.36 -10.57 29.98
C GLY A 112 33.83 -10.46 29.88
N GLU A 113 33.26 -9.25 30.01
CA GLU A 113 31.81 -9.02 29.92
C GLU A 113 31.44 -8.27 28.63
N THR A 114 30.24 -8.54 28.11
CA THR A 114 29.66 -7.77 26.99
C THR A 114 29.25 -6.40 27.49
N VAL A 115 30.02 -5.38 27.11
CA VAL A 115 29.77 -3.98 27.50
C VAL A 115 28.90 -3.24 26.50
N ALA A 116 28.91 -3.66 25.24
CA ALA A 116 28.07 -3.12 24.19
C ALA A 116 27.75 -4.19 23.13
N GLU A 117 26.61 -4.04 22.48
CA GLU A 117 26.18 -4.88 21.37
C GLU A 117 25.55 -3.99 20.30
N ALA A 118 25.84 -4.29 19.04
CA ALA A 118 25.21 -3.64 17.90
C ALA A 118 25.08 -4.62 16.74
N SER A 119 24.21 -4.29 15.79
CA SER A 119 23.92 -5.16 14.65
C SER A 119 23.87 -4.39 13.34
N ALA A 120 24.38 -5.00 12.27
CA ALA A 120 24.22 -4.55 10.89
C ALA A 120 23.41 -5.57 10.11
N ALA A 121 22.54 -5.11 9.22
CA ALA A 121 21.81 -5.98 8.30
C ALA A 121 22.36 -5.84 6.87
N VAL A 122 22.37 -6.97 6.17
CA VAL A 122 22.66 -7.08 4.74
C VAL A 122 21.60 -7.95 4.10
N VAL A 123 21.09 -7.58 2.93
CA VAL A 123 20.14 -8.42 2.19
C VAL A 123 20.89 -9.26 1.16
N VAL A 124 20.86 -10.58 1.34
CA VAL A 124 21.38 -11.52 0.36
C VAL A 124 20.31 -11.75 -0.70
N MET A 125 20.60 -11.42 -1.94
CA MET A 125 19.67 -11.47 -3.07
C MET A 125 20.00 -12.64 -3.98
N ASP A 126 18.95 -13.19 -4.59
CA ASP A 126 19.07 -14.17 -5.66
C ASP A 126 18.36 -13.61 -6.91
N ALA A 127 19.01 -13.73 -8.06
CA ALA A 127 18.55 -13.18 -9.33
C ALA A 127 17.41 -14.05 -9.89
N GLY A 128 16.22 -13.91 -9.31
CA GLY A 128 15.03 -14.67 -9.68
C GLY A 128 14.03 -14.84 -8.55
N SER A 129 14.48 -14.68 -7.30
CA SER A 129 13.64 -14.74 -6.12
C SER A 129 13.72 -13.44 -5.32
N SER A 130 12.56 -12.90 -4.96
CA SER A 130 12.52 -11.78 -4.02
C SER A 130 12.82 -12.34 -2.63
N PRO A 131 13.78 -11.76 -1.89
CA PRO A 131 14.02 -12.14 -0.49
C PRO A 131 12.81 -11.82 0.42
N PHE A 132 11.80 -11.12 -0.13
CA PHE A 132 10.56 -10.78 0.54
C PHE A 132 9.31 -11.33 -0.19
N ALA A 133 9.47 -12.36 -1.04
CA ALA A 133 8.36 -12.97 -1.77
C ALA A 133 7.24 -13.50 -0.86
N GLU A 134 7.59 -13.99 0.33
CA GLU A 134 6.61 -14.46 1.32
C GLU A 134 5.87 -13.32 2.03
N PHE A 135 6.47 -12.14 2.06
CA PHE A 135 5.79 -10.88 2.40
C PHE A 135 5.19 -10.25 1.14
N GLY A 136 4.83 -11.08 0.15
CA GLY A 136 4.28 -10.74 -1.15
C GLY A 136 4.76 -9.45 -1.76
N ILE A 137 6.04 -9.17 -1.61
CA ILE A 137 6.78 -8.32 -2.52
C ILE A 137 7.43 -9.28 -3.49
N PRO A 138 6.84 -9.47 -4.67
CA PRO A 138 7.23 -10.54 -5.57
C PRO A 138 8.58 -10.24 -6.20
N SER A 139 9.21 -11.26 -6.79
CA SER A 139 10.24 -10.98 -7.80
C SER A 139 9.58 -10.35 -9.04
N ASN A 140 10.38 -9.58 -9.78
CA ASN A 140 9.99 -8.95 -11.04
C ASN A 140 8.80 -7.99 -10.88
N ILE A 141 8.90 -7.03 -9.95
CA ILE A 141 7.95 -5.91 -9.86
C ILE A 141 7.90 -5.21 -11.23
N GLY A 142 6.69 -4.81 -11.65
CA GLY A 142 6.41 -4.31 -13.01
C GLY A 142 6.05 -5.40 -14.03
N ASN A 143 6.39 -6.68 -13.79
CA ASN A 143 6.12 -7.79 -14.71
C ASN A 143 4.75 -8.48 -14.44
N ILE A 144 3.67 -7.78 -14.71
CA ILE A 144 2.31 -8.18 -14.35
C ILE A 144 1.84 -9.40 -15.16
N ALA A 145 2.16 -9.47 -16.45
CA ALA A 145 1.81 -10.59 -17.33
C ALA A 145 2.66 -11.83 -17.10
N GLY A 146 3.77 -11.73 -16.35
CA GLY A 146 4.74 -12.81 -16.17
C GLY A 146 5.46 -13.19 -17.45
N ASN A 147 5.53 -12.28 -18.42
CA ASN A 147 6.29 -12.44 -19.65
C ASN A 147 7.78 -12.13 -19.37
N ALA A 148 8.70 -12.49 -20.26
CA ALA A 148 10.13 -12.32 -19.98
C ALA A 148 10.61 -10.85 -19.97
N LYS A 149 9.74 -9.88 -20.28
CA LYS A 149 10.05 -8.44 -20.32
C LYS A 149 8.79 -7.60 -20.03
N PRO A 150 8.75 -6.84 -18.92
CA PRO A 150 7.73 -5.82 -18.71
C PRO A 150 7.68 -4.85 -19.89
N GLY A 151 6.47 -4.46 -20.30
CA GLY A 151 6.31 -3.52 -21.40
C GLY A 151 4.91 -2.97 -21.52
N LEU A 152 4.55 -2.51 -22.73
CA LEU A 152 3.25 -1.90 -23.01
C LEU A 152 2.07 -2.82 -22.62
N VAL A 153 2.24 -4.14 -22.73
CA VAL A 153 1.23 -5.13 -22.33
C VAL A 153 0.93 -5.06 -20.84
N ASP A 154 1.95 -4.98 -19.99
CA ASP A 154 1.82 -4.89 -18.54
C ASP A 154 1.18 -3.55 -18.14
N ALA A 155 1.67 -2.46 -18.73
CA ALA A 155 1.13 -1.13 -18.47
C ALA A 155 -0.35 -1.00 -18.90
N MET A 156 -0.73 -1.55 -20.06
CA MET A 156 -2.12 -1.59 -20.51
C MET A 156 -3.00 -2.45 -19.61
N ARG A 157 -2.50 -3.63 -19.20
CA ARG A 157 -3.22 -4.52 -18.27
C ARG A 157 -3.45 -3.83 -16.92
N LEU A 158 -2.45 -3.13 -16.42
CA LEU A 158 -2.54 -2.33 -15.20
C LEU A 158 -3.54 -1.19 -15.34
N ALA A 159 -3.48 -0.43 -16.43
CA ALA A 159 -4.43 0.65 -16.70
C ALA A 159 -5.88 0.13 -16.80
N GLN A 160 -6.08 -1.05 -17.39
CA GLN A 160 -7.40 -1.69 -17.42
C GLN A 160 -7.86 -2.13 -16.03
N TYR A 161 -6.96 -2.63 -15.18
CA TYR A 161 -7.29 -2.97 -13.80
C TYR A 161 -7.69 -1.72 -12.98
N VAL A 162 -6.89 -0.66 -13.03
CA VAL A 162 -7.19 0.62 -12.37
C VAL A 162 -8.47 1.24 -12.94
N GLY A 163 -8.71 1.12 -14.25
CA GLY A 163 -9.95 1.54 -14.91
C GLY A 163 -11.16 0.64 -14.66
N GLY A 164 -11.02 -0.49 -13.94
CA GLY A 164 -12.12 -1.43 -13.67
C GLY A 164 -12.57 -2.27 -14.86
N LEU A 165 -11.78 -2.29 -15.95
CA LEU A 165 -12.03 -3.06 -17.17
C LEU A 165 -11.42 -4.47 -17.13
N ASN A 166 -10.55 -4.75 -16.15
CA ASN A 166 -9.90 -6.05 -15.97
C ASN A 166 -9.69 -6.36 -14.48
N THR A 167 -9.47 -7.64 -14.14
CA THR A 167 -9.08 -8.08 -12.80
C THR A 167 -7.65 -8.64 -12.82
N LEU A 168 -6.96 -8.54 -11.68
CA LEU A 168 -5.64 -9.11 -11.47
C LEU A 168 -5.70 -10.16 -10.36
N ASP A 169 -4.91 -11.22 -10.48
CA ASP A 169 -4.70 -12.16 -9.38
C ASP A 169 -3.78 -11.55 -8.30
N GLU A 170 -3.63 -12.24 -7.16
CA GLU A 170 -2.87 -11.72 -6.02
C GLU A 170 -1.40 -11.43 -6.36
N LEU A 171 -0.76 -12.29 -7.16
CA LEU A 171 0.64 -12.10 -7.55
C LEU A 171 0.77 -10.93 -8.52
N GLN A 172 -0.20 -10.77 -9.42
CA GLN A 172 -0.26 -9.67 -10.38
C GLN A 172 -0.48 -8.33 -9.71
N VAL A 173 -1.39 -8.24 -8.73
CA VAL A 173 -1.58 -7.04 -7.89
C VAL A 173 -0.27 -6.69 -7.19
N ALA A 174 0.41 -7.68 -6.61
CA ALA A 174 1.66 -7.46 -5.92
C ALA A 174 2.81 -7.01 -6.83
N ARG A 175 2.83 -7.44 -8.11
CA ARG A 175 3.78 -6.93 -9.11
C ARG A 175 3.40 -5.58 -9.68
N ALA A 176 2.13 -5.23 -9.62
CA ALA A 176 1.60 -3.98 -10.12
C ALA A 176 1.87 -2.78 -9.20
N ASP A 177 2.11 -3.02 -7.92
CA ASP A 177 2.55 -2.00 -6.94
C ASP A 177 4.03 -1.65 -7.15
N ILE A 178 4.31 -0.78 -8.13
CA ILE A 178 5.68 -0.43 -8.54
C ILE A 178 6.26 0.60 -7.58
N ASN A 179 5.44 1.48 -7.00
CA ASN A 179 5.90 2.47 -6.04
C ASN A 179 6.00 1.93 -4.59
N LEU A 180 5.65 0.66 -4.39
CA LEU A 180 5.67 -0.07 -3.12
C LEU A 180 4.84 0.60 -2.04
N ASP A 181 3.81 1.35 -2.43
CA ASP A 181 2.87 1.98 -1.51
C ASP A 181 1.72 1.12 -1.05
N SER A 182 1.71 -0.10 -1.59
CA SER A 182 0.76 -1.15 -1.28
C SER A 182 -0.64 -0.89 -1.82
N THR A 183 -0.83 0.21 -2.53
CA THR A 183 -1.97 0.45 -3.40
C THR A 183 -1.55 0.16 -4.84
N VAL A 184 -2.56 -0.06 -5.69
CA VAL A 184 -2.35 -0.23 -7.13
C VAL A 184 -3.29 0.74 -7.79
N ASP A 185 -2.75 1.90 -8.17
CA ASP A 185 -3.52 3.05 -8.61
C ASP A 185 -2.91 3.74 -9.85
N GLU A 186 -3.39 4.94 -10.18
CA GLU A 186 -2.90 5.69 -11.34
C GLU A 186 -1.40 6.02 -11.26
N ALA A 187 -0.81 6.12 -10.07
CA ALA A 187 0.63 6.36 -9.91
C ALA A 187 1.45 5.17 -10.41
N ASP A 188 1.00 3.93 -10.14
CA ASP A 188 1.64 2.73 -10.66
C ASP A 188 1.48 2.61 -12.17
N VAL A 189 0.31 2.98 -12.70
CA VAL A 189 0.09 3.04 -14.15
C VAL A 189 1.09 4.00 -14.80
N ALA A 190 1.30 5.18 -14.22
CA ALA A 190 2.25 6.16 -14.74
C ALA A 190 3.68 5.62 -14.76
N LEU A 191 4.11 4.95 -13.69
CA LEU A 191 5.42 4.31 -13.59
C LEU A 191 5.58 3.16 -14.59
N ALA A 192 4.56 2.30 -14.74
CA ALA A 192 4.56 1.22 -15.73
C ALA A 192 4.64 1.76 -17.16
N MET A 193 3.90 2.84 -17.47
CA MET A 193 3.93 3.49 -18.78
C MET A 193 5.28 4.14 -19.05
N GLN A 194 5.92 4.74 -18.05
CA GLN A 194 7.27 5.29 -18.16
C GLN A 194 8.29 4.19 -18.50
N ALA A 195 8.23 3.04 -17.81
CA ALA A 195 9.09 1.89 -18.09
C ALA A 195 8.86 1.35 -19.51
N ALA A 196 7.59 1.18 -19.91
CA ALA A 196 7.20 0.73 -21.24
C ALA A 196 7.70 1.67 -22.35
N ALA A 197 7.59 3.00 -22.14
CA ALA A 197 8.09 4.00 -23.10
C ALA A 197 9.62 3.96 -23.25
N ALA A 198 10.34 3.63 -22.18
CA ALA A 198 11.79 3.47 -22.19
C ALA A 198 12.25 2.07 -22.68
N GLY A 199 11.32 1.14 -22.93
CA GLY A 199 11.64 -0.25 -23.23
C GLY A 199 12.38 -0.96 -22.10
N GLN A 200 12.15 -0.55 -20.85
CA GLN A 200 12.81 -1.06 -19.65
C GLN A 200 11.83 -1.86 -18.78
N GLU A 201 12.37 -2.73 -17.92
CA GLU A 201 11.58 -3.54 -16.98
C GLU A 201 11.01 -2.70 -15.83
N LEU A 202 11.78 -1.73 -15.37
CA LEU A 202 11.44 -0.79 -14.31
C LEU A 202 11.69 0.64 -14.81
N PRO A 203 10.93 1.62 -14.32
CA PRO A 203 11.20 3.03 -14.63
C PRO A 203 12.40 3.53 -13.84
N SER A 204 13.03 4.60 -14.31
CA SER A 204 13.93 5.43 -13.50
C SER A 204 13.13 6.58 -12.91
N ALA A 205 12.77 6.49 -11.63
CA ALA A 205 11.92 7.49 -10.98
C ALA A 205 12.21 7.62 -9.48
N LEU A 206 12.04 8.84 -8.95
CA LEU A 206 11.90 9.04 -7.52
C LEU A 206 10.45 8.71 -7.14
N LEU A 207 10.26 7.88 -6.10
CA LEU A 207 8.93 7.53 -5.62
C LEU A 207 8.23 8.71 -4.93
N LYS A 208 9.02 9.73 -4.54
CA LYS A 208 8.56 11.08 -4.20
C LYS A 208 9.45 12.10 -4.89
N ALA A 209 8.86 12.90 -5.79
CA ALA A 209 9.58 13.93 -6.54
C ALA A 209 9.88 15.20 -5.73
N GLN A 210 9.37 15.29 -4.50
CA GLN A 210 9.55 16.43 -3.60
C GLN A 210 10.07 15.92 -2.26
N ALA A 211 11.05 16.62 -1.71
CA ALA A 211 11.60 16.30 -0.41
C ALA A 211 12.24 17.53 0.23
N TYR A 212 12.44 17.51 1.54
CA TYR A 212 13.25 18.52 2.20
C TYR A 212 14.71 18.07 2.30
N PRO A 213 15.67 19.00 2.43
CA PRO A 213 17.01 18.64 2.87
C PRO A 213 16.98 17.87 4.21
N GLY A 214 17.62 16.70 4.26
CA GLY A 214 17.57 15.78 5.40
C GLY A 214 16.45 14.72 5.34
N ALA A 215 15.60 14.75 4.32
CA ALA A 215 14.60 13.72 4.07
C ALA A 215 15.22 12.44 3.52
N VAL A 216 14.49 11.33 3.69
CA VAL A 216 14.79 10.07 2.99
C VAL A 216 13.94 10.00 1.74
N VAL A 217 14.58 9.73 0.60
CA VAL A 217 13.91 9.57 -0.69
C VAL A 217 14.14 8.16 -1.19
N ALA A 218 13.05 7.47 -1.52
CA ALA A 218 13.08 6.18 -2.18
C ALA A 218 12.99 6.36 -3.70
N MET A 219 13.62 5.47 -4.42
CA MET A 219 13.67 5.49 -5.88
C MET A 219 13.68 4.09 -6.47
N VAL A 220 13.27 4.02 -7.73
CA VAL A 220 13.30 2.83 -8.57
C VAL A 220 14.15 3.13 -9.82
N SER A 221 14.99 2.20 -10.23
CA SER A 221 15.77 2.28 -11.46
C SER A 221 16.24 0.90 -11.93
N PRO A 222 16.24 0.61 -13.24
CA PRO A 222 16.84 -0.61 -13.79
C PRO A 222 18.35 -0.72 -13.52
N ALA A 223 19.05 0.39 -13.32
CA ALA A 223 20.49 0.41 -12.97
C ALA A 223 20.77 -0.26 -11.61
N LEU A 224 19.75 -0.35 -10.77
CA LEU A 224 19.81 -0.91 -9.42
C LEU A 224 19.44 -2.40 -9.38
N LEU A 225 19.25 -3.07 -10.52
CA LEU A 225 18.90 -4.50 -10.56
C LEU A 225 20.06 -5.41 -10.14
N ASN A 226 21.31 -5.03 -10.40
CA ASN A 226 22.47 -5.84 -10.03
C ASN A 226 22.88 -5.58 -8.57
N PRO A 227 22.71 -6.54 -7.64
CA PRO A 227 23.03 -6.36 -6.23
C PRO A 227 24.53 -6.14 -5.95
N GLU A 228 25.41 -6.56 -6.86
CA GLU A 228 26.86 -6.41 -6.71
C GLU A 228 27.39 -5.04 -7.13
N SER A 229 26.59 -4.26 -7.85
CA SER A 229 26.98 -2.91 -8.28
C SER A 229 27.27 -2.00 -7.08
N GLU A 230 28.41 -1.32 -7.12
CA GLU A 230 28.68 -0.21 -6.20
C GLU A 230 27.81 0.98 -6.62
N VAL A 231 26.87 1.37 -5.76
CA VAL A 231 25.91 2.44 -6.05
C VAL A 231 26.24 3.64 -5.18
N ALA A 232 26.49 4.77 -5.83
CA ALA A 232 26.60 6.07 -5.19
C ALA A 232 25.47 6.97 -5.69
N ILE A 233 24.83 7.70 -4.78
CA ILE A 233 23.80 8.69 -5.12
C ILE A 233 24.29 10.06 -4.65
N THR A 234 24.27 11.03 -5.55
CA THR A 234 24.56 12.43 -5.23
C THR A 234 23.34 13.29 -5.49
N VAL A 235 23.16 14.34 -4.70
CA VAL A 235 22.11 15.34 -4.88
C VAL A 235 22.81 16.70 -5.03
N ASP A 236 22.66 17.32 -6.21
CA ASP A 236 23.45 18.49 -6.63
C ASP A 236 24.97 18.32 -6.41
N GLY A 237 25.47 17.13 -6.74
CA GLY A 237 26.89 16.78 -6.59
C GLY A 237 27.35 16.50 -5.15
N VAL A 238 26.48 16.65 -4.15
CA VAL A 238 26.77 16.28 -2.76
C VAL A 238 26.39 14.82 -2.54
N ALA A 239 27.35 14.00 -2.12
CA ALA A 239 27.12 12.57 -1.86
C ALA A 239 26.09 12.37 -0.74
N SER A 240 25.13 11.48 -0.98
CA SER A 240 24.26 10.99 0.10
C SER A 240 25.11 10.16 1.07
N PRO A 241 25.05 10.45 2.39
CA PRO A 241 25.86 9.73 3.37
C PRO A 241 25.40 8.29 3.57
N GLN A 242 24.22 7.92 3.08
CA GLN A 242 23.65 6.58 3.23
C GLN A 242 22.79 6.23 2.01
N VAL A 243 23.12 5.12 1.35
CA VAL A 243 22.33 4.51 0.28
C VAL A 243 22.01 3.08 0.69
N PHE A 244 20.73 2.73 0.70
CA PHE A 244 20.27 1.40 1.07
C PHE A 244 19.54 0.75 -0.09
N ARG A 245 19.85 -0.52 -0.33
CA ARG A 245 19.29 -1.35 -1.39
C ARG A 245 18.77 -2.63 -0.78
N MET A 246 17.46 -2.74 -0.66
CA MET A 246 16.80 -3.91 -0.07
C MET A 246 16.07 -4.76 -1.09
N LEU A 247 15.69 -4.20 -2.24
CA LEU A 247 15.10 -4.94 -3.35
C LEU A 247 15.91 -4.70 -4.63
N PRO A 248 16.02 -5.71 -5.52
CA PRO A 248 16.52 -5.48 -6.87
C PRO A 248 15.73 -4.36 -7.55
N GLY A 249 16.42 -3.35 -8.07
CA GLY A 249 15.81 -2.21 -8.76
C GLY A 249 15.45 -1.03 -7.87
N TYR A 250 15.57 -1.14 -6.54
CA TYR A 250 15.17 -0.08 -5.60
C TYR A 250 16.34 0.39 -4.73
N ALA A 251 16.33 1.68 -4.41
CA ALA A 251 17.22 2.27 -3.41
C ALA A 251 16.51 3.36 -2.61
N SER A 252 16.95 3.54 -1.37
CA SER A 252 16.59 4.68 -0.53
C SER A 252 17.85 5.44 -0.14
N PHE A 253 17.80 6.77 -0.14
CA PHE A 253 18.94 7.61 0.18
C PHE A 253 18.55 8.85 1.00
N LEU A 254 19.50 9.37 1.76
CA LEU A 254 19.32 10.60 2.53
C LEU A 254 19.65 11.82 1.69
N VAL A 255 18.74 12.78 1.59
CA VAL A 255 19.00 14.09 0.99
C VAL A 255 19.95 14.87 1.90
N PRO A 256 21.11 15.36 1.41
CA PRO A 256 22.04 16.13 2.24
C PRO A 256 21.39 17.37 2.84
N ALA A 257 21.48 17.52 4.17
CA ALA A 257 20.78 18.57 4.91
C ALA A 257 21.27 20.01 4.63
N GLY A 258 22.46 20.16 4.04
CA GLY A 258 23.08 21.45 3.74
C GLY A 258 22.70 22.04 2.38
N LEU A 259 21.86 21.38 1.60
CA LEU A 259 21.53 21.82 0.24
C LEU A 259 20.66 23.09 0.21
N PRO A 260 20.78 23.90 -0.88
CA PRO A 260 19.93 25.07 -1.09
C PRO A 260 18.45 24.64 -1.17
N ARG A 261 17.57 25.47 -0.62
CA ARG A 261 16.12 25.19 -0.52
C ARG A 261 15.35 25.90 -1.63
N ASN A 262 14.12 25.46 -1.91
CA ASN A 262 13.28 25.97 -3.01
C ASN A 262 13.98 25.90 -4.36
N ALA A 263 14.74 24.83 -4.57
CA ALA A 263 15.51 24.59 -5.77
C ALA A 263 15.15 23.21 -6.31
N GLN A 264 15.18 23.06 -7.62
CA GLN A 264 15.16 21.74 -8.23
C GLN A 264 16.59 21.20 -8.21
N ALA A 265 16.81 20.15 -7.43
CA ALA A 265 18.09 19.48 -7.31
C ALA A 265 18.20 18.33 -8.30
N GLN A 266 19.41 18.09 -8.78
CA GLN A 266 19.76 16.97 -9.63
C GLN A 266 20.20 15.78 -8.77
N VAL A 267 19.42 14.69 -8.83
CA VAL A 267 19.80 13.41 -8.24
C VAL A 267 20.52 12.59 -9.29
N VAL A 268 21.81 12.31 -9.08
CA VAL A 268 22.62 11.49 -9.98
C VAL A 268 22.89 10.15 -9.33
N VAL A 269 22.46 9.07 -9.98
CA VAL A 269 22.80 7.70 -9.61
C VAL A 269 24.03 7.28 -10.38
N SER A 270 25.06 6.84 -9.67
CA SER A 270 26.28 6.30 -10.26
C SER A 270 26.42 4.82 -9.92
N VAL A 271 26.70 4.00 -10.92
CA VAL A 271 26.95 2.56 -10.79
C VAL A 271 28.40 2.29 -11.17
N ASN A 272 29.16 1.69 -10.26
CA ASN A 272 30.59 1.40 -10.41
C ASN A 272 31.39 2.64 -10.85
N GLY A 273 31.05 3.80 -10.27
CA GLY A 273 31.69 5.09 -10.55
C GLY A 273 31.22 5.81 -11.82
N VAL A 274 30.26 5.25 -12.58
CA VAL A 274 29.73 5.86 -13.81
C VAL A 274 28.30 6.33 -13.60
N ALA A 275 27.99 7.58 -13.98
CA ALA A 275 26.62 8.10 -13.93
C ALA A 275 25.69 7.29 -14.84
N SER A 276 24.62 6.76 -14.25
CA SER A 276 23.63 5.89 -14.91
C SER A 276 22.29 6.58 -15.09
N ASP A 277 21.79 7.28 -14.07
CA ASP A 277 20.52 7.99 -14.11
C ASP A 277 20.67 9.42 -13.59
N THR A 278 19.83 10.31 -14.08
CA THR A 278 19.73 11.70 -13.63
C THR A 278 18.25 12.06 -13.48
N LEU A 279 17.85 12.35 -12.25
CA LEU A 279 16.47 12.61 -11.86
C LEU A 279 16.35 14.01 -11.24
N ALA A 280 15.18 14.62 -11.30
CA ALA A 280 14.90 15.89 -10.67
C ALA A 280 14.20 15.67 -9.33
N LEU A 281 14.67 16.37 -8.29
CA LEU A 281 14.07 16.39 -6.96
C LEU A 281 13.78 17.85 -6.58
N ASP A 282 12.51 18.18 -6.34
CA ASP A 282 12.15 19.50 -5.85
C ASP A 282 12.44 19.60 -4.35
N LEU A 283 13.43 20.42 -3.99
CA LEU A 283 13.80 20.67 -2.60
C LEU A 283 12.86 21.71 -1.99
N LEU A 284 11.95 21.26 -1.15
CA LEU A 284 11.01 22.11 -0.44
C LEU A 284 11.74 23.04 0.55
N ALA A 285 11.24 24.27 0.72
CA ALA A 285 11.71 25.14 1.79
C ALA A 285 11.47 24.50 3.14
N SER A 286 12.52 24.28 3.94
CA SER A 286 12.27 23.96 5.35
C SER A 286 11.48 25.11 5.96
N LEU A 287 10.34 24.73 6.52
CA LEU A 287 9.48 25.61 7.26
C LEU A 287 10.27 26.09 8.48
N GLN A 288 10.36 27.41 8.66
CA GLN A 288 10.99 27.97 9.83
C GLN A 288 10.16 27.56 11.06
N PRO A 289 10.80 27.11 12.15
CA PRO A 289 10.08 26.79 13.37
C PRO A 289 9.39 28.05 13.90
N THR A 290 8.07 28.03 13.94
CA THR A 290 7.25 29.15 14.46
C THR A 290 7.08 29.10 15.97
N VAL A 291 7.51 28.00 16.59
CA VAL A 291 7.40 27.69 18.02
C VAL A 291 8.67 27.01 18.53
N PRO A 292 8.94 27.05 19.85
CA PRO A 292 10.06 26.34 20.47
C PRO A 292 10.14 24.85 20.03
N PRO A 293 11.34 24.31 19.76
CA PRO A 293 11.51 22.97 19.20
C PRO A 293 10.82 21.85 19.97
N ALA A 294 10.97 21.82 21.29
CA ALA A 294 10.36 20.80 22.13
C ALA A 294 8.82 20.90 22.13
N GLN A 295 8.28 22.12 21.98
CA GLN A 295 6.84 22.32 21.85
C GLN A 295 6.31 21.81 20.50
N ASP A 296 7.05 22.04 19.41
CA ASP A 296 6.65 21.59 18.07
C ASP A 296 6.68 20.05 17.96
N VAL A 297 7.74 19.42 18.49
CA VAL A 297 7.87 17.96 18.56
C VAL A 297 6.71 17.36 19.35
N ARG A 298 6.36 17.94 20.51
CA ARG A 298 5.19 17.51 21.30
C ARG A 298 3.89 17.62 20.52
N ALA A 299 3.65 18.77 19.89
CA ALA A 299 2.43 19.01 19.13
C ALA A 299 2.23 17.98 18.01
N PHE A 300 3.31 17.56 17.33
CA PHE A 300 3.25 16.48 16.35
C PHE A 300 2.76 15.15 16.95
N PHE A 301 3.36 14.69 18.04
CA PHE A 301 2.95 13.42 18.66
C PHE A 301 1.58 13.49 19.36
N ASP A 302 1.20 14.64 19.91
CA ASP A 302 -0.15 14.85 20.46
C ASP A 302 -1.23 14.80 19.36
N GLN A 303 -0.91 15.26 18.14
CA GLN A 303 -1.83 15.18 17.02
C GLN A 303 -2.03 13.74 16.51
N ILE A 304 -0.96 12.94 16.54
CA ILE A 304 -1.03 11.49 16.29
C ILE A 304 -1.90 10.81 17.35
N ASP A 305 -1.73 11.14 18.63
CA ASP A 305 -2.54 10.60 19.72
C ASP A 305 -4.04 10.89 19.50
N ARG A 306 -4.37 12.10 19.03
CA ARG A 306 -5.76 12.46 18.68
C ARG A 306 -6.30 11.69 17.49
N LEU A 307 -5.50 11.40 16.46
CA LEU A 307 -5.91 10.56 15.34
C LEU A 307 -6.18 9.13 15.81
N MET A 308 -5.28 8.58 16.63
CA MET A 308 -5.45 7.28 17.28
C MET A 308 -6.69 7.25 18.17
N GLN A 309 -6.99 8.36 18.86
CA GLN A 309 -8.21 8.53 19.65
C GLN A 309 -9.45 8.56 18.77
N ALA A 310 -9.46 9.35 17.70
CA ALA A 310 -10.60 9.42 16.78
C ALA A 310 -10.87 8.05 16.11
N GLN A 311 -9.81 7.32 15.75
CA GLN A 311 -9.94 5.97 15.23
C GLN A 311 -10.48 5.00 16.28
N HIS A 312 -9.98 5.08 17.51
CA HIS A 312 -10.51 4.29 18.63
C HIS A 312 -11.99 4.60 18.88
N ASP A 313 -12.37 5.87 18.95
CA ASP A 313 -13.76 6.29 19.17
C ASP A 313 -14.66 5.81 18.04
N ALA A 314 -14.18 5.82 16.79
CA ALA A 314 -14.88 5.25 15.64
C ALA A 314 -15.07 3.73 15.74
N ILE A 315 -14.07 3.00 16.25
CA ILE A 315 -14.13 1.55 16.46
C ILE A 315 -15.07 1.20 17.63
N THR A 316 -15.09 2.02 18.68
CA THR A 316 -15.80 1.73 19.93
C THR A 316 -17.23 2.25 19.94
N ALA A 317 -17.51 3.34 19.24
CA ALA A 317 -18.85 3.76 18.90
C ALA A 317 -19.42 2.74 17.92
N ASN A 318 -20.48 2.04 18.34
CA ASN A 318 -21.49 1.49 17.44
C ASN A 318 -21.19 0.19 16.68
N PRO A 319 -21.21 -0.98 17.34
CA PRO A 319 -21.50 -2.21 16.64
C PRO A 319 -22.85 -2.79 17.05
N ASP A 320 -23.93 -2.21 16.54
CA ASP A 320 -25.13 -3.01 16.30
C ASP A 320 -24.75 -4.11 15.27
N GLY A 321 -24.79 -5.36 15.72
CA GLY A 321 -24.43 -6.55 14.94
C GLY A 321 -23.21 -7.34 15.42
N LEU A 322 -22.39 -6.84 16.37
CA LEU A 322 -21.31 -7.65 16.99
C LEU A 322 -21.80 -8.34 18.26
N SER A 323 -21.18 -9.46 18.64
CA SER A 323 -21.45 -10.04 19.96
C SER A 323 -20.87 -9.11 21.03
N ALA A 324 -21.42 -9.12 22.26
CA ALA A 324 -20.87 -8.34 23.37
C ALA A 324 -19.39 -8.67 23.64
N GLN A 325 -18.98 -9.93 23.38
CA GLN A 325 -17.60 -10.40 23.51
C GLN A 325 -16.69 -9.81 22.41
N ASP A 326 -17.17 -9.77 21.16
CA ASP A 326 -16.38 -9.24 20.02
C ASP A 326 -16.23 -7.72 20.12
N ALA A 327 -17.28 -7.03 20.57
CA ALA A 327 -17.25 -5.59 20.81
C ALA A 327 -16.28 -5.23 21.93
N GLU A 328 -16.18 -6.06 22.98
CA GLU A 328 -15.22 -5.87 24.05
C GLU A 328 -13.78 -6.16 23.60
N GLN A 329 -13.60 -7.19 22.78
CA GLN A 329 -12.32 -7.49 22.14
C GLN A 329 -11.84 -6.30 21.28
N LEU A 330 -12.67 -5.74 20.40
CA LEU A 330 -12.30 -4.53 19.63
C LEU A 330 -11.86 -3.35 20.52
N ARG A 331 -12.54 -3.14 21.65
CA ARG A 331 -12.18 -2.09 22.61
C ARG A 331 -10.81 -2.37 23.24
N SER A 332 -10.50 -3.61 23.61
CA SER A 332 -9.20 -3.94 24.21
C SER A 332 -8.04 -3.72 23.24
N VAL A 333 -8.22 -3.99 21.93
CA VAL A 333 -7.25 -3.66 20.87
C VAL A 333 -6.93 -2.19 20.85
N ALA A 334 -7.98 -1.41 20.62
CA ALA A 334 -7.81 -0.01 20.38
C ALA A 334 -7.27 0.67 21.65
N THR A 335 -7.54 0.10 22.84
CA THR A 335 -6.96 0.55 24.12
C THR A 335 -5.48 0.18 24.26
N ALA A 336 -5.09 -1.04 23.91
CA ALA A 336 -3.71 -1.52 24.03
C ALA A 336 -2.75 -0.76 23.09
N GLY A 337 -3.15 -0.57 21.82
CA GLY A 337 -2.35 0.19 20.85
C GLY A 337 -2.13 1.65 21.28
N ARG A 338 -3.17 2.31 21.80
CA ARG A 338 -3.04 3.64 22.41
C ARG A 338 -2.15 3.63 23.65
N GLY A 339 -2.28 2.64 24.52
CA GLY A 339 -1.45 2.51 25.72
C GLY A 339 0.05 2.40 25.38
N ALA A 340 0.40 1.61 24.38
CA ALA A 340 1.77 1.49 23.89
C ALA A 340 2.32 2.81 23.34
N PHE A 341 1.52 3.52 22.52
CA PHE A 341 1.89 4.84 22.01
C PHE A 341 2.07 5.86 23.14
N GLY A 342 1.16 5.86 24.11
CA GLY A 342 1.25 6.71 25.30
C GLY A 342 2.52 6.47 26.12
N ASN A 343 2.91 5.20 26.30
CA ASN A 343 4.16 4.86 26.98
C ASN A 343 5.41 5.34 26.22
N ALA A 344 5.42 5.21 24.89
CA ALA A 344 6.50 5.73 24.06
C ALA A 344 6.59 7.27 24.16
N ARG A 345 5.44 7.96 24.16
CA ARG A 345 5.36 9.41 24.35
C ARG A 345 5.88 9.85 25.72
N LEU A 346 5.61 9.09 26.79
CA LEU A 346 6.19 9.36 28.11
C LEU A 346 7.72 9.27 28.10
N GLU A 347 8.29 8.32 27.34
CA GLU A 347 9.74 8.24 27.20
C GLU A 347 10.30 9.45 26.44
N LEU A 348 9.64 9.91 25.37
CA LEU A 348 10.00 11.16 24.68
C LEU A 348 10.05 12.33 25.66
N GLU A 349 9.03 12.49 26.52
CA GLU A 349 9.03 13.57 27.52
C GLU A 349 10.21 13.46 28.49
N ARG A 350 10.57 12.24 28.93
CA ARG A 350 11.77 12.05 29.76
C ARG A 350 13.04 12.47 29.04
N VAL A 351 13.18 12.11 27.76
CA VAL A 351 14.36 12.49 26.97
C VAL A 351 14.42 14.01 26.76
N LEU A 352 13.30 14.64 26.42
CA LEU A 352 13.23 16.09 26.21
C LEU A 352 13.43 16.89 27.51
N ALA A 353 13.08 16.32 28.67
CA ALA A 353 13.33 16.92 29.98
C ALA A 353 14.74 16.67 30.53
N GLY A 354 15.51 15.78 29.89
CA GLY A 354 16.87 15.41 30.31
C GLY A 354 17.94 16.44 29.92
N PRO A 355 19.20 16.23 30.36
CA PRO A 355 20.34 17.03 29.93
C PRO A 355 20.45 17.04 28.40
N ASN A 356 20.69 18.21 27.80
CA ASN A 356 20.71 18.42 26.35
C ASN A 356 19.37 18.22 25.61
N GLY A 357 18.24 18.11 26.32
CA GLY A 357 16.91 17.95 25.74
C GLY A 357 16.55 19.00 24.70
N ASP A 358 16.95 20.27 24.90
CA ASP A 358 16.76 21.35 23.92
C ASP A 358 17.55 21.15 22.62
N THR A 359 18.78 20.63 22.72
CA THR A 359 19.62 20.34 21.55
C THR A 359 19.03 19.18 20.77
N LEU A 360 18.59 18.13 21.45
CA LEU A 360 17.92 17.00 20.82
C LEU A 360 16.59 17.41 20.18
N ALA A 361 15.80 18.23 20.87
CA ALA A 361 14.55 18.77 20.34
C ALA A 361 14.77 19.56 19.04
N ARG A 362 15.82 20.40 18.97
CA ARG A 362 16.19 21.13 17.74
C ARG A 362 16.52 20.19 16.60
N VAL A 363 17.35 19.18 16.86
CA VAL A 363 17.79 18.22 15.83
C VAL A 363 16.60 17.38 15.35
N PHE A 364 15.76 16.90 16.27
CA PHE A 364 14.61 16.09 15.94
C PHE A 364 13.49 16.89 15.26
N GLN A 365 13.21 18.12 15.70
CA GLN A 365 12.28 19.02 15.01
C GLN A 365 12.71 19.27 13.56
N LYS A 366 13.99 19.54 13.32
CA LYS A 366 14.51 19.71 11.95
C LYS A 366 14.28 18.45 11.11
N ALA A 367 14.51 17.28 11.69
CA ALA A 367 14.27 16.01 11.02
C ALA A 367 12.77 15.77 10.74
N LEU A 368 11.87 16.08 11.67
CA LEU A 368 10.42 15.97 11.46
C LEU A 368 9.93 16.95 10.39
N LEU A 369 10.36 18.22 10.45
CA LEU A 369 10.07 19.23 9.43
C LEU A 369 10.55 18.78 8.05
N ALA A 370 11.74 18.17 8.00
CA ALA A 370 12.30 17.65 6.76
C ALA A 370 11.52 16.44 6.20
N ASN A 371 10.65 15.81 6.98
CA ASN A 371 9.87 14.68 6.49
C ASN A 371 8.39 15.02 6.26
N GLY A 372 8.00 16.30 6.34
CA GLY A 372 6.63 16.74 6.03
C GLY A 372 5.69 16.84 7.23
N MET A 373 6.24 17.11 8.43
CA MET A 373 5.46 17.29 9.66
C MET A 373 4.32 18.32 9.52
N ARG A 374 4.49 19.37 8.72
CA ARG A 374 3.55 20.51 8.67
C ARG A 374 2.37 20.23 7.76
N GLU A 375 2.62 19.60 6.62
CA GLU A 375 1.60 19.06 5.73
C GLU A 375 0.75 18.04 6.48
N PHE A 376 1.40 17.15 7.24
CA PHE A 376 0.70 16.21 8.11
C PHE A 376 -0.16 16.94 9.15
N GLN A 377 0.39 17.93 9.87
CA GLN A 377 -0.37 18.71 10.87
C GLN A 377 -1.59 19.41 10.25
N SER A 378 -1.46 19.99 9.06
CA SER A 378 -2.57 20.64 8.35
C SER A 378 -3.63 19.63 7.91
N ALA A 379 -3.23 18.55 7.23
CA ALA A 379 -4.13 17.54 6.69
C ALA A 379 -4.87 16.78 7.80
N SER A 380 -4.19 16.45 8.90
CA SER A 380 -4.82 15.74 10.02
C SER A 380 -5.79 16.62 10.83
N GLN A 381 -5.61 17.94 10.85
CA GLN A 381 -6.54 18.85 11.51
C GLN A 381 -7.91 18.87 10.80
N GLU A 382 -7.92 18.75 9.47
CA GLU A 382 -9.16 18.59 8.67
C GLU A 382 -9.90 17.29 9.05
N VAL A 383 -9.17 16.19 9.22
CA VAL A 383 -9.72 14.87 9.60
C VAL A 383 -10.33 14.93 11.00
N LEU A 384 -9.60 15.48 11.97
CA LEU A 384 -10.04 15.61 13.35
C LEU A 384 -11.27 16.53 13.48
N GLY A 385 -11.35 17.59 12.68
CA GLY A 385 -12.52 18.47 12.62
C GLY A 385 -13.79 17.76 12.11
N LYS A 386 -13.65 16.89 11.11
CA LYS A 386 -14.77 16.10 10.55
C LYS A 386 -15.20 14.95 11.47
N ALA A 387 -14.29 14.34 12.22
CA ALA A 387 -14.60 13.26 13.17
C ALA A 387 -15.61 13.70 14.25
N ALA A 388 -15.49 14.93 14.75
CA ALA A 388 -16.41 15.50 15.74
C ALA A 388 -17.83 15.77 15.20
N ALA A 389 -17.99 15.95 13.88
CA ALA A 389 -19.29 16.20 13.25
C ALA A 389 -20.10 14.91 13.04
N ASN A 390 -19.44 13.78 12.76
CA ASN A 390 -20.10 12.51 12.42
C ASN A 390 -20.54 11.69 13.64
N SER A 391 -19.96 11.91 14.83
CA SER A 391 -20.42 11.30 16.09
C SER A 391 -21.86 11.69 16.48
N ALA A 392 -22.47 12.65 15.79
CA ALA A 392 -23.85 13.08 15.96
C ALA A 392 -24.88 12.29 15.13
N ALA A 393 -24.46 11.38 14.23
CA ALA A 393 -25.34 10.79 13.21
C ALA A 393 -26.20 9.57 13.65
N GLY A 394 -26.07 9.09 14.89
CA GLY A 394 -26.89 7.97 15.42
C GLY A 394 -26.54 6.56 14.88
N PRO A 395 -27.04 5.49 15.52
CA PRO A 395 -26.64 4.10 15.21
C PRO A 395 -27.22 3.55 13.89
N MET A 396 -26.50 2.61 13.26
CA MET A 396 -27.01 1.85 12.10
C MET A 396 -27.90 0.72 12.60
N ALA A 397 -29.20 0.80 12.36
CA ALA A 397 -30.11 -0.30 12.65
C ALA A 397 -29.81 -1.53 11.77
N ALA A 398 -30.00 -2.73 12.32
CA ALA A 398 -29.64 -4.05 11.78
C ALA A 398 -30.43 -4.51 10.51
N ALA A 399 -30.99 -3.58 9.72
CA ALA A 399 -31.65 -3.90 8.46
C ALA A 399 -30.68 -3.75 7.27
N ALA A 400 -31.00 -4.39 6.14
CA ALA A 400 -30.29 -4.20 4.89
C ALA A 400 -30.09 -2.70 4.60
N ILE A 401 -28.86 -2.32 4.27
CA ILE A 401 -28.46 -0.93 4.04
C ILE A 401 -29.31 -0.38 2.88
N SER A 402 -30.11 0.67 3.13
CA SER A 402 -30.88 1.32 2.06
C SER A 402 -29.94 2.09 1.12
N PRO A 403 -30.34 2.37 -0.14
CA PRO A 403 -29.55 3.19 -1.05
C PRO A 403 -29.12 4.55 -0.45
N ASP A 404 -30.00 5.19 0.34
CA ASP A 404 -29.68 6.45 1.02
C ASP A 404 -28.62 6.27 2.11
N GLN A 405 -28.68 5.18 2.89
CA GLN A 405 -27.68 4.89 3.92
C GLN A 405 -26.27 4.65 3.34
N ILE A 406 -26.18 4.14 2.10
CA ILE A 406 -24.89 4.04 1.39
C ILE A 406 -24.27 5.43 1.21
N CYS A 407 -25.08 6.40 0.78
CA CYS A 407 -24.64 7.77 0.50
C CYS A 407 -24.37 8.59 1.77
N ASP A 408 -25.26 8.47 2.77
CA ASP A 408 -25.24 9.34 3.94
C ASP A 408 -24.35 8.84 5.08
N PHE A 409 -24.02 7.54 5.07
CA PHE A 409 -23.29 6.92 6.17
C PHE A 409 -22.11 6.06 5.69
N VAL A 410 -22.35 5.04 4.86
CA VAL A 410 -21.31 4.04 4.52
C VAL A 410 -20.12 4.68 3.79
N LEU A 411 -20.38 5.44 2.73
CA LEU A 411 -19.32 6.09 1.95
C LEU A 411 -18.55 7.14 2.77
N PRO A 412 -19.19 8.12 3.43
CA PRO A 412 -18.48 9.09 4.26
C PRO A 412 -17.62 8.45 5.36
N GLU A 413 -18.14 7.41 6.02
CA GLU A 413 -17.44 6.75 7.12
C GLU A 413 -16.25 5.91 6.63
N LEU A 414 -16.42 5.17 5.53
CA LEU A 414 -15.33 4.46 4.86
C LEU A 414 -14.22 5.43 4.44
N CYS A 415 -14.58 6.53 3.78
CA CYS A 415 -13.60 7.52 3.33
C CYS A 415 -12.92 8.23 4.50
N ARG A 416 -13.63 8.47 5.61
CA ARG A 416 -13.02 9.00 6.84
C ARG A 416 -12.01 8.01 7.42
N LEU A 417 -12.36 6.73 7.48
CA LEU A 417 -11.47 5.68 7.95
C LEU A 417 -10.23 5.57 7.06
N LYS A 418 -10.38 5.54 5.73
CA LYS A 418 -9.28 5.55 4.76
C LYS A 418 -8.37 6.78 4.94
N LYS A 419 -8.95 7.98 5.06
CA LYS A 419 -8.16 9.20 5.28
C LYS A 419 -7.43 9.21 6.63
N THR A 420 -8.05 8.72 7.70
CA THR A 420 -7.41 8.63 9.04
C THR A 420 -6.24 7.63 9.01
N ALA A 421 -6.46 6.50 8.35
CA ALA A 421 -5.47 5.48 8.06
C ALA A 421 -4.26 6.00 7.28
N ASP A 422 -4.52 6.77 6.21
CA ASP A 422 -3.46 7.40 5.41
C ASP A 422 -2.63 8.37 6.25
N MET A 423 -3.29 9.17 7.10
CA MET A 423 -2.60 10.08 8.02
C MET A 423 -1.70 9.33 9.01
N LEU A 424 -2.15 8.20 9.57
CA LEU A 424 -1.33 7.40 10.48
C LEU A 424 -0.14 6.74 9.77
N GLY A 425 -0.32 6.28 8.53
CA GLY A 425 0.80 5.81 7.69
C GLY A 425 1.81 6.92 7.38
N GLN A 426 1.34 8.14 7.08
CA GLN A 426 2.19 9.30 6.89
C GLN A 426 2.95 9.65 8.18
N ALA A 427 2.26 9.67 9.33
CA ALA A 427 2.89 9.91 10.64
C ALA A 427 3.99 8.89 10.95
N SER A 428 3.74 7.61 10.69
CA SER A 428 4.73 6.53 10.83
C SER A 428 5.97 6.78 9.98
N THR A 429 5.77 7.17 8.72
CA THR A 429 6.86 7.50 7.78
C THR A 429 7.66 8.70 8.27
N ILE A 430 6.99 9.77 8.73
CA ILE A 430 7.63 10.99 9.25
C ILE A 430 8.46 10.67 10.50
N ALA A 431 7.87 9.97 11.47
CA ALA A 431 8.51 9.65 12.74
C ALA A 431 9.74 8.73 12.55
N SER A 432 9.60 7.68 11.73
CA SER A 432 10.69 6.73 11.44
C SER A 432 11.83 7.40 10.69
N ALA A 433 11.54 8.18 9.66
CA ALA A 433 12.56 8.92 8.91
C ALA A 433 13.29 9.92 9.80
N ALA A 434 12.56 10.65 10.66
CA ALA A 434 13.17 11.57 11.61
C ALA A 434 14.07 10.84 12.63
N CYS A 435 13.61 9.73 13.19
CA CYS A 435 14.42 8.88 14.08
C CYS A 435 15.72 8.39 13.42
N SER A 436 15.65 8.06 12.12
CA SER A 436 16.82 7.64 11.33
C SER A 436 17.84 8.75 11.18
N ALA A 437 17.37 9.93 10.73
CA ALA A 437 18.22 11.06 10.43
C ALA A 437 18.98 11.51 11.67
N VAL A 438 18.30 11.60 12.82
CA VAL A 438 18.95 11.95 14.09
C VAL A 438 19.99 10.90 14.48
N THR A 439 19.67 9.62 14.36
CA THR A 439 20.61 8.55 14.70
C THR A 439 21.86 8.60 13.81
N ALA A 440 21.73 8.73 12.49
CA ALA A 440 22.87 8.81 11.57
C ALA A 440 23.80 10.00 11.87
N THR A 441 23.23 11.17 12.18
CA THR A 441 24.01 12.36 12.53
C THR A 441 24.84 12.22 13.80
N ILE A 442 24.41 11.39 14.74
CA ILE A 442 25.11 11.18 16.01
C ILE A 442 26.37 10.29 15.82
N PHE A 443 26.35 9.36 14.87
CA PHE A 443 27.41 8.34 14.72
C PHE A 443 28.47 8.66 13.65
N VAL A 444 28.08 9.19 12.49
CA VAL A 444 29.00 9.41 11.36
C VAL A 444 30.02 10.53 11.65
N ALA A 445 29.72 11.45 12.57
CA ALA A 445 30.52 12.64 12.74
C ALA A 445 31.69 12.50 13.72
N GLY A 446 31.72 11.54 14.65
CA GLY A 446 32.74 11.46 15.72
C GLY A 446 32.87 12.72 16.62
N ALA A 447 32.20 13.82 16.26
CA ALA A 447 32.14 15.12 16.88
C ALA A 447 31.11 15.97 16.11
N VAL A 448 30.17 16.55 16.86
CA VAL A 448 29.40 17.78 16.56
C VAL A 448 28.14 17.69 15.68
N ILE A 449 26.97 17.95 16.30
CA ILE A 449 26.07 19.01 15.79
C ILE A 449 25.67 19.91 16.98
N PRO A 450 25.92 21.24 16.97
CA PRO A 450 26.52 22.12 15.95
C PRO A 450 27.80 22.85 16.42
N ALA A 451 28.42 23.59 15.49
CA ALA A 451 29.61 24.44 15.67
C ALA A 451 29.55 25.46 16.85
N ASP A 452 28.45 25.54 17.60
CA ASP A 452 28.26 26.38 18.78
C ASP A 452 27.40 25.69 19.86
N GLY A 453 27.70 24.44 20.25
CA GLY A 453 26.99 23.77 21.35
C GLY A 453 27.75 22.60 22.00
N PRO A 454 27.44 22.24 23.26
CA PRO A 454 28.11 21.16 23.97
C PRO A 454 27.81 19.79 23.33
N ALA A 455 28.78 18.87 23.42
CA ALA A 455 28.64 17.50 22.94
C ALA A 455 27.45 16.78 23.60
N ILE A 456 26.69 16.01 22.81
CA ILE A 456 25.58 15.21 23.34
C ILE A 456 26.16 14.05 24.14
N GLU A 457 25.80 13.95 25.42
CA GLU A 457 26.23 12.83 26.27
C GLU A 457 25.67 11.49 25.78
N ILE A 458 26.46 10.43 25.95
CA ILE A 458 26.14 9.04 25.55
C ILE A 458 24.77 8.59 26.10
N GLY A 459 24.41 9.01 27.32
CA GLY A 459 23.12 8.70 27.95
C GLY A 459 21.91 9.25 27.20
N ALA A 460 22.01 10.45 26.62
CA ALA A 460 20.93 11.07 25.85
C ALA A 460 20.69 10.33 24.52
N VAL A 461 21.76 9.85 23.89
CA VAL A 461 21.68 9.03 22.66
C VAL A 461 20.99 7.70 22.95
N ALA A 462 21.37 7.02 24.02
CA ALA A 462 20.75 5.74 24.41
C ALA A 462 19.26 5.89 24.75
N ALA A 463 18.87 6.97 25.41
CA ALA A 463 17.47 7.25 25.75
C ALA A 463 16.64 7.61 24.50
N PHE A 464 17.21 8.39 23.56
CA PHE A 464 16.54 8.70 22.30
C PHE A 464 16.26 7.45 21.45
N VAL A 465 17.21 6.51 21.38
CA VAL A 465 17.02 5.22 20.69
C VAL A 465 15.89 4.41 21.36
N LYS A 466 15.81 4.39 22.70
CA LYS A 466 14.73 3.71 23.44
C LYS A 466 13.33 4.29 23.19
N PHE A 467 13.24 5.57 22.81
CA PHE A 467 12.00 6.18 22.35
C PHE A 467 11.67 5.81 20.89
N CYS A 468 12.66 5.90 20.00
CA CYS A 468 12.46 5.74 18.55
C CYS A 468 12.02 4.34 18.12
N VAL A 469 12.40 3.30 18.86
CA VAL A 469 12.01 1.92 18.53
C VAL A 469 10.53 1.65 18.83
N PRO A 470 10.01 1.87 20.06
CA PRO A 470 8.59 1.63 20.37
C PRO A 470 7.62 2.51 19.58
N ILE A 471 7.99 3.78 19.30
CA ILE A 471 7.11 4.70 18.57
C ILE A 471 6.93 4.25 17.12
N SER A 472 8.02 3.82 16.46
CA SER A 472 7.98 3.34 15.08
C SER A 472 7.19 2.04 14.97
N ALA A 473 7.39 1.10 15.91
CA ALA A 473 6.64 -0.14 15.95
C ALA A 473 5.13 0.09 16.17
N THR A 474 4.78 0.96 17.12
CA THR A 474 3.36 1.24 17.42
C THR A 474 2.67 1.97 16.27
N LEU A 475 3.35 2.92 15.63
CA LEU A 475 2.80 3.64 14.47
C LEU A 475 2.67 2.74 13.25
N SER A 476 3.58 1.79 13.06
CA SER A 476 3.46 0.77 12.02
C SER A 476 2.22 -0.09 12.21
N VAL A 477 1.92 -0.52 13.44
CA VAL A 477 0.70 -1.28 13.76
C VAL A 477 -0.56 -0.43 13.58
N ALA A 478 -0.50 0.85 13.99
CA ALA A 478 -1.61 1.78 13.79
C ALA A 478 -1.94 1.98 12.30
N SER A 479 -0.92 2.12 11.45
CA SER A 479 -1.11 2.23 10.01
C SER A 479 -1.64 0.94 9.39
N THR A 480 -1.38 -0.23 10.00
CA THR A 480 -1.89 -1.53 9.54
C THR A 480 -3.42 -1.63 9.55
N LEU A 481 -4.11 -1.05 10.53
CA LEU A 481 -5.58 -0.99 10.47
C LEU A 481 -6.06 -0.21 9.24
N GLY A 482 -5.30 0.81 8.87
CA GLY A 482 -5.52 1.54 7.65
C GLY A 482 -5.27 0.76 6.37
N GLU A 483 -4.39 -0.21 6.43
CA GLU A 483 -4.04 -1.06 5.31
C GLU A 483 -5.13 -2.08 4.96
N ILE A 484 -6.00 -2.42 5.91
CA ILE A 484 -7.21 -3.21 5.66
C ILE A 484 -8.22 -2.39 4.84
N VAL A 485 -8.31 -1.09 5.14
CA VAL A 485 -9.32 -0.20 4.56
C VAL A 485 -8.85 0.43 3.23
N LYS A 486 -7.56 0.71 3.09
CA LYS A 486 -6.93 1.30 1.88
C LYS A 486 -7.32 0.63 0.54
N PRO A 487 -7.24 -0.71 0.40
CA PRO A 487 -7.60 -1.38 -0.85
C PRO A 487 -9.11 -1.45 -1.07
N ILE A 488 -9.95 -1.03 -0.11
CA ILE A 488 -11.39 -0.90 -0.31
C ILE A 488 -11.66 0.43 -1.03
N ASP A 489 -11.80 0.36 -2.34
CA ASP A 489 -12.04 1.54 -3.18
C ASP A 489 -13.49 1.56 -3.71
N PRO A 490 -14.32 2.54 -3.30
CA PRO A 490 -15.67 2.67 -3.82
C PRO A 490 -15.66 3.24 -5.25
N LYS A 491 -16.10 2.43 -6.21
CA LYS A 491 -16.27 2.84 -7.61
C LYS A 491 -17.73 2.97 -7.99
N LEU A 492 -18.05 4.08 -8.65
CA LEU A 492 -19.38 4.35 -9.21
C LEU A 492 -19.54 3.62 -10.55
N TYR A 493 -20.68 2.98 -10.72
CA TYR A 493 -21.11 2.34 -11.96
C TYR A 493 -22.48 2.87 -12.35
N LEU A 494 -22.75 2.85 -13.65
CA LEU A 494 -24.05 3.19 -14.20
C LEU A 494 -24.46 2.05 -15.12
N THR A 495 -25.57 1.38 -14.79
CA THR A 495 -26.13 0.32 -15.62
C THR A 495 -27.41 0.85 -16.28
N VAL A 496 -27.49 0.78 -17.61
CA VAL A 496 -28.66 1.24 -18.36
C VAL A 496 -29.18 0.11 -19.25
N SER A 497 -30.49 -0.15 -19.20
CA SER A 497 -31.10 -1.19 -20.03
C SER A 497 -32.56 -0.87 -20.42
N PRO A 498 -32.93 -0.98 -21.72
CA PRO A 498 -32.04 -1.23 -22.86
C PRO A 498 -31.24 0.04 -23.25
N LEU A 499 -30.11 -0.15 -23.95
CA LEU A 499 -29.27 0.96 -24.46
C LEU A 499 -29.81 1.56 -25.78
N SER A 500 -30.76 0.89 -26.43
CA SER A 500 -31.40 1.30 -27.68
C SER A 500 -32.90 1.46 -27.46
N LEU A 501 -33.42 2.68 -27.65
CA LEU A 501 -34.82 3.02 -27.42
C LEU A 501 -35.50 3.48 -28.71
N LYS A 502 -36.71 2.97 -28.95
CA LYS A 502 -37.66 3.55 -29.91
C LYS A 502 -38.33 4.79 -29.30
N PRO A 503 -38.86 5.73 -30.10
CA PRO A 503 -39.62 6.86 -29.58
C PRO A 503 -40.73 6.41 -28.63
N GLY A 504 -40.77 6.98 -27.42
CA GLY A 504 -41.74 6.63 -26.38
C GLY A 504 -41.37 5.42 -25.51
N GLN A 505 -40.26 4.72 -25.77
CA GLN A 505 -39.71 3.72 -24.85
C GLN A 505 -38.85 4.36 -23.77
N THR A 506 -38.75 3.69 -22.63
CA THR A 506 -37.93 4.10 -21.50
C THR A 506 -36.83 3.09 -21.20
N ALA A 507 -35.66 3.56 -20.81
CA ALA A 507 -34.60 2.71 -20.26
C ALA A 507 -34.60 2.76 -18.73
N LEU A 508 -34.40 1.62 -18.09
CA LEU A 508 -34.13 1.56 -16.67
C LEU A 508 -32.67 1.92 -16.42
N VAL A 509 -32.45 2.92 -15.59
CA VAL A 509 -31.15 3.45 -15.17
C VAL A 509 -30.93 3.07 -13.71
N LYS A 510 -29.83 2.36 -13.46
CA LYS A 510 -29.41 1.91 -12.13
C LYS A 510 -28.00 2.43 -11.85
N PRO A 511 -27.86 3.53 -11.08
CA PRO A 511 -26.58 3.89 -10.52
C PRO A 511 -26.25 2.94 -9.36
N GLU A 512 -25.01 2.46 -9.33
CA GLU A 512 -24.55 1.48 -8.37
C GLU A 512 -23.14 1.81 -7.87
N VAL A 513 -22.80 1.42 -6.65
CA VAL A 513 -21.42 1.48 -6.14
C VAL A 513 -20.91 0.07 -5.90
N ALA A 514 -19.66 -0.20 -6.27
CA ALA A 514 -18.96 -1.40 -5.83
C ALA A 514 -17.78 -1.00 -4.95
N PHE A 515 -17.58 -1.72 -3.84
CA PHE A 515 -16.43 -1.56 -2.97
C PHE A 515 -15.35 -2.54 -3.40
N ILE A 516 -14.56 -2.15 -4.40
CA ILE A 516 -13.48 -2.99 -4.94
C ILE A 516 -12.50 -3.30 -3.82
N GLY A 517 -12.09 -4.56 -3.68
CA GLY A 517 -11.21 -5.05 -2.61
C GLY A 517 -11.99 -5.74 -1.49
N LEU A 518 -13.23 -5.30 -1.22
CA LEU A 518 -14.07 -5.91 -0.20
C LEU A 518 -14.51 -7.33 -0.58
N GLN A 519 -14.69 -7.62 -1.88
CA GLN A 519 -15.04 -8.95 -2.36
C GLN A 519 -13.98 -10.02 -2.03
N HIS A 520 -12.69 -9.64 -1.99
CA HIS A 520 -11.62 -10.56 -1.60
C HIS A 520 -11.71 -10.86 -0.11
N LEU A 521 -11.90 -9.82 0.71
CA LEU A 521 -12.05 -9.93 2.15
C LEU A 521 -13.28 -10.76 2.55
N CYS A 522 -14.41 -10.50 1.90
CA CYS A 522 -15.72 -11.06 2.23
C CYS A 522 -16.04 -12.40 1.53
N GLY A 523 -15.30 -12.75 0.47
CA GLY A 523 -15.45 -14.01 -0.25
C GLY A 523 -14.69 -15.19 0.39
N MET A 524 -13.76 -14.91 1.30
CA MET A 524 -13.04 -15.92 2.07
C MET A 524 -13.80 -16.17 3.37
N GLY A 525 -14.13 -17.44 3.68
CA GLY A 525 -14.76 -17.79 4.96
C GLY A 525 -13.96 -17.22 6.15
N ALA A 526 -14.63 -16.96 7.27
CA ALA A 526 -14.11 -16.16 8.39
C ALA A 526 -12.68 -16.51 8.85
N SER A 527 -12.35 -17.81 8.93
CA SER A 527 -11.02 -18.30 9.33
C SER A 527 -9.94 -18.10 8.25
N GLN A 528 -10.30 -18.15 6.97
CA GLN A 528 -9.39 -17.89 5.85
C GLN A 528 -9.16 -16.38 5.66
N GLY A 529 -10.19 -15.55 5.86
CA GLY A 529 -10.08 -14.09 5.79
C GLY A 529 -9.13 -13.52 6.86
N ALA A 530 -9.23 -14.02 8.10
CA ALA A 530 -8.33 -13.63 9.19
C ALA A 530 -6.87 -14.04 8.93
N GLY A 531 -6.65 -15.26 8.42
CA GLY A 531 -5.31 -15.74 8.03
C GLY A 531 -4.72 -14.98 6.84
N TYR A 532 -5.55 -14.62 5.85
CA TYR A 532 -5.15 -13.79 4.72
C TYR A 532 -4.75 -12.37 5.17
N LEU A 533 -5.49 -11.76 6.10
CA LEU A 533 -5.15 -10.43 6.60
C LEU A 533 -3.78 -10.41 7.30
N VAL A 534 -3.55 -11.34 8.22
CA VAL A 534 -2.28 -11.43 8.97
C VAL A 534 -1.10 -11.70 8.03
N LYS A 535 -1.22 -12.71 7.16
CA LYS A 535 -0.10 -13.12 6.30
C LYS A 535 0.10 -12.19 5.09
N GLN A 536 -0.99 -11.77 4.44
CA GLN A 536 -0.93 -11.09 3.13
C GLN A 536 -1.14 -9.56 3.19
N ILE A 537 -1.66 -8.98 4.27
CA ILE A 537 -1.85 -7.53 4.35
C ILE A 537 -0.89 -6.95 5.38
N ILE A 538 -0.88 -7.48 6.61
CA ILE A 538 -0.03 -6.99 7.69
C ILE A 538 1.45 -7.31 7.40
N GLY A 539 1.76 -8.58 7.09
CA GLY A 539 3.12 -9.00 6.80
C GLY A 539 3.74 -8.27 5.60
N LYS A 540 2.99 -8.14 4.50
CA LYS A 540 3.50 -7.52 3.25
C LYS A 540 3.75 -6.04 3.37
N ARG A 541 2.81 -5.31 3.98
CA ARG A 541 2.81 -3.85 3.96
C ARG A 541 3.66 -3.22 5.06
N VAL A 542 3.75 -3.87 6.23
CA VAL A 542 4.77 -3.53 7.22
C VAL A 542 6.15 -3.68 6.60
N VAL A 543 6.39 -4.75 5.84
CA VAL A 543 7.66 -4.95 5.12
C VAL A 543 7.85 -3.91 4.00
N ALA A 544 6.84 -3.58 3.20
CA ALA A 544 6.93 -2.54 2.17
C ALA A 544 7.19 -1.13 2.74
N GLY A 545 6.53 -0.77 3.85
CA GLY A 545 6.76 0.48 4.58
C GLY A 545 8.17 0.54 5.18
N ILE A 546 8.63 -0.57 5.74
CA ILE A 546 10.01 -0.75 6.19
C ILE A 546 10.96 -0.56 4.99
N LEU A 547 10.78 -1.24 3.87
CA LEU A 547 11.68 -1.17 2.70
C LEU A 547 11.81 0.23 2.09
N ARG A 548 10.78 1.08 2.22
CA ARG A 548 10.83 2.50 1.79
C ARG A 548 11.46 3.43 2.82
N SER A 549 11.68 2.98 4.05
CA SER A 549 12.29 3.76 5.13
C SER A 549 13.78 3.44 5.29
N ASN A 550 14.60 4.46 5.61
CA ASN A 550 16.04 4.27 5.84
C ASN A 550 16.37 3.62 7.19
N THR A 551 15.44 3.64 8.15
CA THR A 551 15.61 3.03 9.49
C THR A 551 15.53 1.52 9.44
N ALA A 552 14.93 0.98 8.39
CA ALA A 552 14.58 -0.42 8.24
C ALA A 552 15.73 -1.37 8.44
N ALA A 553 16.91 -1.09 7.90
CA ALA A 553 18.05 -1.97 8.08
C ALA A 553 18.45 -2.12 9.56
N ARG A 554 18.33 -1.05 10.37
CA ARG A 554 18.66 -1.06 11.81
C ARG A 554 17.52 -1.64 12.65
N THR A 555 16.26 -1.30 12.35
CA THR A 555 15.09 -1.89 13.02
C THR A 555 14.94 -3.38 12.72
N LEU A 556 15.19 -3.78 11.47
CA LEU A 556 15.28 -5.18 11.07
C LEU A 556 16.48 -5.86 11.74
N ALA A 557 17.67 -5.25 11.74
CA ALA A 557 18.84 -5.81 12.44
C ALA A 557 18.62 -5.98 13.95
N ASP A 558 18.02 -5.00 14.64
CA ASP A 558 17.69 -5.08 16.06
C ASP A 558 16.59 -6.12 16.35
N PHE A 559 15.62 -6.25 15.44
CA PHE A 559 14.58 -7.29 15.51
C PHE A 559 15.19 -8.68 15.30
N PHE A 560 16.02 -8.86 14.28
CA PHE A 560 16.71 -10.12 13.97
C PHE A 560 17.75 -10.52 15.03
N ALA A 561 18.44 -9.55 15.63
CA ALA A 561 19.43 -9.80 16.69
C ALA A 561 18.80 -10.26 18.00
N LYS A 562 17.54 -9.91 18.28
CA LYS A 562 16.86 -10.24 19.54
C LYS A 562 16.29 -11.66 19.58
N TYR A 563 16.16 -12.34 18.44
CA TYR A 563 15.41 -13.60 18.32
C TYR A 563 16.16 -14.76 17.64
N ALA A 564 17.49 -14.70 17.50
CA ALA A 564 18.27 -15.72 16.82
C ALA A 564 18.24 -17.11 17.52
N GLU A 565 17.61 -18.12 16.88
CA GLU A 565 18.23 -19.45 16.64
C GLU A 565 17.48 -20.41 15.68
N ASP A 566 16.38 -20.03 15.00
CA ASP A 566 15.74 -20.94 14.02
C ASP A 566 14.88 -20.16 12.99
N LEU A 567 15.57 -19.53 12.04
CA LEU A 567 15.32 -18.11 11.74
C LEU A 567 14.95 -17.85 10.25
N TYR A 568 13.77 -18.29 9.85
CA TYR A 568 13.00 -17.71 8.73
C TYR A 568 11.51 -18.03 8.95
N VAL A 569 11.19 -19.27 9.33
CA VAL A 569 9.82 -19.69 9.72
C VAL A 569 9.38 -19.09 11.06
N LYS A 570 10.27 -18.96 12.05
CA LYS A 570 9.97 -18.23 13.32
C LYS A 570 10.12 -16.72 13.23
N LEU A 571 10.62 -16.18 12.12
CA LEU A 571 10.52 -14.76 11.80
C LEU A 571 9.11 -14.44 11.28
N LEU A 572 8.59 -15.32 10.41
CA LEU A 572 7.24 -15.28 9.86
C LEU A 572 6.21 -15.44 10.97
N ASP A 573 6.36 -16.48 11.80
CA ASP A 573 5.59 -16.63 13.03
C ASP A 573 5.97 -15.51 14.00
N GLY A 574 7.22 -15.12 14.25
CA GLY A 574 7.56 -14.09 15.24
C GLY A 574 7.07 -12.66 14.96
N LEU A 575 6.99 -12.21 13.71
CA LEU A 575 6.36 -10.92 13.34
C LEU A 575 4.84 -11.07 13.26
N ALA A 576 4.34 -12.18 12.71
CA ALA A 576 2.91 -12.48 12.65
C ALA A 576 2.33 -12.92 13.99
N ASP A 577 3.15 -13.30 14.97
CA ASP A 577 2.88 -13.71 16.36
C ASP A 577 3.28 -12.59 17.30
N ALA A 578 4.19 -11.67 17.00
CA ALA A 578 4.35 -10.46 17.82
C ALA A 578 3.22 -9.48 17.48
N ALA A 579 2.93 -9.29 16.19
CA ALA A 579 1.69 -8.68 15.76
C ALA A 579 0.53 -9.57 16.20
N GLY A 580 0.50 -10.87 15.87
CA GLY A 580 -0.58 -11.80 16.22
C GLY A 580 -0.83 -11.92 17.71
N ASN A 581 0.16 -12.02 18.58
CA ASN A 581 -0.01 -12.03 20.04
C ASN A 581 -0.35 -10.64 20.59
N ALA A 582 0.12 -9.53 20.01
CA ALA A 582 -0.34 -8.20 20.40
C ALA A 582 -1.78 -7.94 19.94
N LEU A 583 -2.16 -8.50 18.79
CA LEU A 583 -3.48 -8.46 18.19
C LEU A 583 -4.42 -9.44 18.90
N ASP A 584 -3.96 -10.62 19.35
CA ASP A 584 -4.70 -11.67 20.06
C ASP A 584 -4.84 -11.34 21.55
N ALA A 585 -3.77 -10.88 22.20
CA ALA A 585 -3.83 -10.36 23.57
C ALA A 585 -4.73 -9.14 23.66
N ALA A 586 -4.97 -8.47 22.53
CA ALA A 586 -5.89 -7.35 22.45
C ALA A 586 -7.24 -7.71 21.81
N GLY A 587 -7.43 -8.89 21.19
CA GLY A 587 -8.70 -9.39 20.66
C GLY A 587 -9.05 -9.07 19.19
N VAL A 588 -8.11 -8.54 18.38
CA VAL A 588 -8.31 -8.16 16.97
C VAL A 588 -8.77 -9.33 16.11
N MET A 589 -8.21 -10.53 16.30
CA MET A 589 -8.48 -11.64 15.40
C MET A 589 -9.95 -12.08 15.48
N GLY A 590 -10.51 -12.14 16.68
CA GLY A 590 -11.95 -12.38 16.88
C GLY A 590 -12.82 -11.25 16.32
N ALA A 591 -12.35 -10.01 16.39
CA ALA A 591 -13.05 -8.86 15.83
C ALA A 591 -13.09 -8.84 14.29
N ILE A 592 -11.96 -9.15 13.65
CA ILE A 592 -11.83 -9.27 12.20
C ILE A 592 -12.68 -10.45 11.71
N GLU A 593 -12.60 -11.59 12.37
CA GLU A 593 -13.42 -12.77 12.06
C GLU A 593 -14.92 -12.42 12.16
N SER A 594 -15.31 -11.67 13.19
CA SER A 594 -16.69 -11.19 13.35
C SER A 594 -17.10 -10.14 12.31
N PHE A 595 -16.20 -9.24 11.91
CA PHE A 595 -16.44 -8.31 10.79
C PHE A 595 -16.68 -9.08 9.48
N VAL A 596 -15.80 -10.02 9.14
CA VAL A 596 -15.93 -10.86 7.95
C VAL A 596 -17.19 -11.72 8.01
N THR A 597 -17.59 -12.20 9.19
CA THR A 597 -18.78 -13.06 9.33
C THR A 597 -20.09 -12.26 9.34
N LYS A 598 -20.11 -11.09 10.00
CA LYS A 598 -21.34 -10.37 10.35
C LYS A 598 -21.55 -9.07 9.60
N ARG A 599 -20.50 -8.42 9.07
CA ARG A 599 -20.60 -7.20 8.25
C ARG A 599 -20.55 -7.48 6.75
N CYS A 600 -19.76 -8.45 6.30
CA CYS A 600 -19.78 -8.89 4.89
C CYS A 600 -21.11 -9.51 4.46
N ALA A 601 -21.95 -9.95 5.40
CA ALA A 601 -23.31 -10.39 5.10
C ALA A 601 -24.27 -9.22 4.83
N VAL A 602 -23.92 -8.00 5.22
CA VAL A 602 -24.77 -6.79 5.15
C VAL A 602 -24.29 -5.77 4.13
N VAL A 603 -22.98 -5.75 3.85
CA VAL A 603 -22.40 -4.99 2.72
C VAL A 603 -22.35 -5.91 1.51
N PRO A 604 -23.05 -5.59 0.40
CA PRO A 604 -23.09 -6.46 -0.75
C PRO A 604 -21.67 -6.67 -1.30
N ALA A 605 -21.26 -7.92 -1.46
CA ALA A 605 -20.00 -8.29 -2.11
C ALA A 605 -19.98 -7.93 -3.62
N GLY A 606 -21.11 -7.46 -4.17
CA GLY A 606 -21.27 -6.97 -5.53
C GLY A 606 -21.67 -5.49 -5.57
N ARG A 607 -22.31 -5.09 -6.68
CA ARG A 607 -22.80 -3.72 -6.87
C ARG A 607 -23.99 -3.44 -5.96
N ALA A 608 -23.93 -2.34 -5.23
CA ALA A 608 -24.97 -1.84 -4.33
C ALA A 608 -25.73 -0.69 -5.01
N PRO A 609 -27.07 -0.68 -5.02
CA PRO A 609 -27.84 0.39 -5.66
C PRO A 609 -27.65 1.72 -4.92
N MET A 610 -27.51 2.81 -5.69
CA MET A 610 -27.49 4.17 -5.18
C MET A 610 -28.77 4.93 -5.57
N PRO A 611 -29.19 5.96 -4.83
CA PRO A 611 -30.42 6.71 -5.10
C PRO A 611 -30.25 7.59 -6.35
N ALA A 612 -30.87 7.20 -7.46
CA ALA A 612 -30.72 7.87 -8.76
C ALA A 612 -31.09 9.35 -8.74
N ASN A 613 -32.08 9.75 -7.93
CA ASN A 613 -32.47 11.16 -7.77
C ASN A 613 -31.37 12.05 -7.17
N ARG A 614 -30.37 11.46 -6.51
CA ARG A 614 -29.24 12.19 -5.91
C ARG A 614 -27.97 12.09 -6.76
N VAL A 615 -27.79 10.98 -7.45
CA VAL A 615 -26.55 10.64 -8.15
C VAL A 615 -26.58 11.03 -9.64
N MET A 616 -27.73 10.98 -10.29
CA MET A 616 -27.83 11.32 -11.72
C MET A 616 -27.65 12.82 -11.94
N MET A 617 -26.79 13.18 -12.90
CA MET A 617 -26.66 14.56 -13.34
C MET A 617 -27.90 15.01 -14.12
N PRO A 618 -28.32 16.28 -14.00
CA PRO A 618 -29.43 16.83 -14.78
C PRO A 618 -29.17 16.71 -16.29
N LEU A 619 -30.21 16.32 -17.03
CA LEU A 619 -30.20 16.37 -18.49
C LEU A 619 -30.77 17.70 -18.98
N SER A 620 -30.25 18.20 -20.10
CA SER A 620 -30.91 19.26 -20.85
C SER A 620 -32.18 18.72 -21.51
N ALA A 621 -33.20 19.57 -21.68
CA ALA A 621 -34.51 19.16 -22.17
C ALA A 621 -34.49 18.52 -23.58
N ASP A 622 -33.49 18.85 -24.39
CA ASP A 622 -33.26 18.29 -25.73
C ASP A 622 -32.63 16.88 -25.71
N LYS A 623 -32.19 16.41 -24.53
CA LYS A 623 -31.53 15.11 -24.34
C LYS A 623 -32.40 14.08 -23.62
N GLY A 624 -33.64 14.42 -23.24
CA GLY A 624 -34.58 13.51 -22.59
C GLY A 624 -34.90 13.89 -21.15
N SER A 625 -35.53 12.98 -20.41
CA SER A 625 -35.96 13.21 -19.02
C SER A 625 -35.83 11.97 -18.15
N TYR A 626 -35.68 12.18 -16.84
CA TYR A 626 -35.73 11.12 -15.83
C TYR A 626 -37.05 11.16 -15.06
N SER A 627 -37.56 9.97 -14.75
CA SER A 627 -38.55 9.73 -13.70
C SER A 627 -37.91 8.86 -12.63
N PHE A 628 -37.78 9.38 -11.41
CA PHE A 628 -37.11 8.68 -10.31
C PHE A 628 -38.07 7.75 -9.57
N ASN A 629 -37.64 6.51 -9.40
CA ASN A 629 -38.41 5.47 -8.74
C ASN A 629 -38.08 5.42 -7.24
N SER A 630 -39.00 4.89 -6.44
CA SER A 630 -38.82 4.77 -4.98
C SER A 630 -37.80 3.72 -4.55
N ASP A 631 -37.39 2.83 -5.45
CA ASP A 631 -36.39 1.79 -5.22
C ASP A 631 -34.94 2.26 -5.48
N GLY A 632 -34.75 3.56 -5.74
CA GLY A 632 -33.46 4.17 -6.05
C GLY A 632 -33.08 4.11 -7.54
N THR A 633 -33.89 3.51 -8.40
CA THR A 633 -33.65 3.52 -9.86
C THR A 633 -34.28 4.74 -10.54
N ALA A 634 -33.98 4.96 -11.82
CA ALA A 634 -34.67 5.95 -12.64
C ALA A 634 -35.13 5.35 -13.98
N ASN A 635 -36.26 5.81 -14.49
CA ASN A 635 -36.67 5.58 -15.86
C ASN A 635 -36.22 6.78 -16.71
N TYR A 636 -35.34 6.54 -17.68
CA TYR A 636 -34.93 7.52 -18.67
C TYR A 636 -35.86 7.45 -19.89
N SER A 637 -36.39 8.59 -20.31
CA SER A 637 -37.22 8.74 -21.50
C SER A 637 -36.53 9.59 -22.54
N CYS A 638 -36.46 9.09 -23.77
CA CYS A 638 -35.99 9.87 -24.91
C CYS A 638 -36.94 11.04 -25.25
N PRO A 639 -36.42 12.16 -25.78
CA PRO A 639 -37.23 13.29 -26.18
C PRO A 639 -38.14 12.93 -27.36
N SER A 640 -39.35 13.49 -27.40
CA SER A 640 -40.29 13.30 -28.51
C SER A 640 -39.84 14.10 -29.75
N ALA A 641 -39.08 13.44 -30.63
CA ALA A 641 -38.73 13.78 -32.02
C ALA A 641 -38.19 15.20 -32.33
N SER A 642 -36.94 15.27 -32.80
CA SER A 642 -36.51 16.26 -33.81
C SER A 642 -35.80 15.54 -34.97
N PRO A 643 -36.02 15.89 -36.24
CA PRO A 643 -35.86 14.97 -37.38
C PRO A 643 -34.44 14.88 -37.96
N THR A 644 -33.42 15.48 -37.36
CA THR A 644 -32.21 15.84 -38.14
C THR A 644 -30.84 15.62 -37.50
N ALA A 645 -30.70 14.97 -36.35
CA ALA A 645 -29.38 14.52 -35.91
C ALA A 645 -29.48 13.33 -34.97
N ILE A 646 -28.52 12.41 -35.10
CA ILE A 646 -28.24 11.28 -34.21
C ILE A 646 -28.64 11.64 -32.77
N SER A 647 -29.67 10.97 -32.25
CA SER A 647 -30.18 11.28 -30.91
C SER A 647 -29.61 10.31 -29.89
N THR A 648 -28.29 10.28 -29.72
CA THR A 648 -27.74 9.63 -28.53
C THR A 648 -27.83 10.59 -27.33
N ALA A 649 -28.11 10.04 -26.15
CA ALA A 649 -28.05 10.73 -24.89
C ALA A 649 -26.96 10.09 -24.02
N THR A 650 -26.01 10.92 -23.58
CA THR A 650 -25.03 10.51 -22.57
C THR A 650 -25.65 10.75 -21.20
N LEU A 651 -25.88 9.67 -20.47
CA LEU A 651 -26.34 9.71 -19.09
C LEU A 651 -25.10 9.70 -18.20
N GLU A 652 -25.01 10.64 -17.26
CA GLU A 652 -23.90 10.74 -16.31
C GLU A 652 -24.43 10.60 -14.87
N ALA A 653 -23.79 9.73 -14.12
CA ALA A 653 -23.92 9.59 -12.68
C ALA A 653 -22.67 10.16 -12.01
N SER A 654 -22.82 10.92 -10.94
CA SER A 654 -21.71 11.55 -10.24
C SER A 654 -21.95 11.61 -8.73
N TRP A 655 -20.94 11.22 -7.95
CA TRP A 655 -21.01 11.25 -6.49
C TRP A 655 -19.64 11.47 -5.84
N PRO A 656 -19.54 12.20 -4.71
CA PRO A 656 -18.29 12.30 -3.96
C PRO A 656 -17.86 10.93 -3.42
N MET A 657 -16.70 10.46 -3.87
CA MET A 657 -16.00 9.26 -3.41
C MET A 657 -14.77 9.64 -2.57
N CYS A 658 -14.01 8.66 -2.09
CA CYS A 658 -12.90 8.91 -1.16
C CYS A 658 -11.80 9.78 -1.78
N ASP A 659 -11.48 9.52 -3.04
CA ASP A 659 -10.36 10.15 -3.74
C ASP A 659 -10.81 11.22 -4.75
N GLY A 660 -12.08 11.66 -4.69
CA GLY A 660 -12.60 12.74 -5.53
C GLY A 660 -14.03 12.51 -6.01
N LEU A 661 -14.39 13.16 -7.12
CA LEU A 661 -15.73 13.00 -7.71
C LEU A 661 -15.76 11.75 -8.60
N GLY A 662 -16.41 10.69 -8.13
CA GLY A 662 -16.64 9.49 -8.93
C GLY A 662 -17.66 9.78 -10.03
N LYS A 663 -17.37 9.34 -11.25
CA LYS A 663 -18.23 9.52 -12.42
C LYS A 663 -18.44 8.21 -13.15
N ALA A 664 -19.65 7.99 -13.64
CA ALA A 664 -19.98 6.88 -14.52
C ALA A 664 -20.89 7.39 -15.65
N THR A 665 -20.58 7.01 -16.89
CA THR A 665 -21.32 7.48 -18.07
C THR A 665 -21.79 6.30 -18.91
N GLU A 666 -23.00 6.41 -19.43
CA GLU A 666 -23.56 5.45 -20.39
C GLU A 666 -24.21 6.18 -21.56
N ILE A 667 -24.19 5.58 -22.75
CA ILE A 667 -24.75 6.19 -23.97
C ILE A 667 -25.99 5.42 -24.40
N VAL A 668 -27.12 6.12 -24.48
CA VAL A 668 -28.41 5.57 -24.92
C VAL A 668 -28.78 6.12 -26.29
N GLY A 669 -29.17 5.26 -27.23
CA GLY A 669 -29.70 5.67 -28.54
C GLY A 669 -31.21 5.93 -28.48
N CYS A 670 -31.66 7.10 -28.92
CA CYS A 670 -33.07 7.55 -28.85
C CYS A 670 -33.84 7.50 -30.18
N SER A 671 -33.23 6.96 -31.23
CA SER A 671 -33.87 6.74 -32.51
C SER A 671 -33.21 5.54 -33.15
N THR A 672 -33.73 4.33 -32.93
CA THR A 672 -33.15 3.09 -33.49
C THR A 672 -34.05 2.48 -34.56
N SER A 673 -33.43 1.97 -35.61
CA SER A 673 -34.08 1.16 -36.65
C SER A 673 -33.61 -0.29 -36.53
N ASP A 674 -34.53 -1.24 -36.71
CA ASP A 674 -34.20 -2.66 -36.66
C ASP A 674 -33.43 -3.05 -37.94
N VAL A 675 -32.16 -3.43 -37.80
CA VAL A 675 -31.28 -3.83 -38.90
C VAL A 675 -31.11 -5.33 -38.86
N THR A 676 -31.51 -6.02 -39.93
CA THR A 676 -31.18 -7.43 -40.09
C THR A 676 -29.74 -7.55 -40.56
N ILE A 677 -28.90 -8.16 -39.74
CA ILE A 677 -27.51 -8.48 -40.08
C ILE A 677 -27.46 -9.96 -40.42
N THR A 678 -26.88 -10.29 -41.58
CA THR A 678 -26.66 -11.68 -42.01
C THR A 678 -25.17 -11.90 -42.23
N MET A 679 -24.64 -13.00 -41.69
CA MET A 679 -23.25 -13.39 -41.89
C MET A 679 -23.14 -14.89 -42.22
N GLY A 680 -21.97 -15.32 -42.65
CA GLY A 680 -21.62 -16.74 -42.73
C GLY A 680 -20.31 -17.00 -43.46
N ASP A 681 -19.97 -18.27 -43.51
CA ASP A 681 -18.85 -18.83 -44.27
C ASP A 681 -19.26 -19.04 -45.74
N ASN A 682 -18.60 -18.33 -46.65
CA ASN A 682 -18.82 -18.43 -48.10
C ASN A 682 -17.67 -19.15 -48.85
N GLY A 683 -16.78 -19.84 -48.14
CA GLY A 683 -15.74 -20.66 -48.72
C GLY A 683 -16.25 -22.00 -49.25
N ASN A 684 -15.31 -22.79 -49.81
CA ASN A 684 -15.64 -24.13 -50.29
C ASN A 684 -15.81 -25.13 -49.13
N LEU A 685 -15.04 -24.95 -48.06
CA LEU A 685 -15.18 -25.68 -46.80
C LEU A 685 -16.19 -24.93 -45.91
N LEU A 686 -16.77 -25.63 -44.93
CA LEU A 686 -17.71 -25.05 -43.98
C LEU A 686 -17.16 -25.30 -42.58
N ASP A 687 -16.21 -24.48 -42.19
CA ASP A 687 -15.37 -24.70 -41.01
C ASP A 687 -15.04 -23.41 -40.25
N ASP A 688 -15.41 -22.24 -40.78
CA ASP A 688 -15.14 -20.97 -40.15
C ASP A 688 -16.26 -20.53 -39.18
N ILE A 689 -15.86 -19.92 -38.06
CA ILE A 689 -16.79 -19.38 -37.03
C ILE A 689 -16.48 -17.90 -36.79
N PHE A 690 -17.54 -17.09 -36.72
CA PHE A 690 -17.46 -15.64 -36.58
C PHE A 690 -18.39 -15.12 -35.48
N GLU A 691 -18.15 -13.87 -35.10
CA GLU A 691 -19.12 -13.06 -34.35
C GLU A 691 -19.19 -11.64 -34.90
N VAL A 692 -20.33 -10.99 -34.66
CA VAL A 692 -20.59 -9.58 -34.96
C VAL A 692 -20.78 -8.82 -33.66
N ILE A 693 -20.10 -7.68 -33.55
CA ILE A 693 -20.07 -6.85 -32.35
C ILE A 693 -20.53 -5.43 -32.72
N ILE A 694 -21.45 -4.86 -31.93
CA ILE A 694 -21.89 -3.46 -32.04
C ILE A 694 -21.88 -2.87 -30.62
N GLY A 695 -21.27 -1.69 -30.45
CA GLY A 695 -21.19 -1.03 -29.14
C GLY A 695 -20.48 -1.88 -28.07
N GLY A 696 -19.56 -2.76 -28.46
CA GLY A 696 -18.84 -3.66 -27.55
C GLY A 696 -19.59 -4.94 -27.15
N GLN A 697 -20.83 -5.14 -27.61
CA GLN A 697 -21.61 -6.36 -27.33
C GLN A 697 -21.71 -7.25 -28.57
N THR A 698 -21.56 -8.57 -28.39
CA THR A 698 -21.80 -9.56 -29.45
C THR A 698 -23.30 -9.64 -29.75
N VAL A 699 -23.70 -9.24 -30.96
CA VAL A 699 -25.10 -9.19 -31.40
C VAL A 699 -25.49 -10.38 -32.29
N LEU A 700 -24.51 -11.07 -32.88
CA LEU A 700 -24.72 -12.25 -33.70
C LEU A 700 -23.48 -13.16 -33.63
N THR A 701 -23.67 -14.44 -33.33
CA THR A 701 -22.61 -15.46 -33.37
C THR A 701 -23.24 -16.83 -33.63
N SER A 702 -22.42 -17.83 -33.98
CA SER A 702 -22.84 -19.23 -34.10
C SER A 702 -21.90 -20.13 -33.28
N SER A 703 -22.46 -21.20 -32.70
CA SER A 703 -21.68 -22.20 -31.96
C SER A 703 -20.99 -23.23 -32.86
N ALA A 704 -21.29 -23.21 -34.16
CA ALA A 704 -20.72 -24.06 -35.20
C ALA A 704 -20.60 -23.27 -36.51
N PRO A 705 -19.79 -23.73 -37.49
CA PRO A 705 -19.69 -23.11 -38.80
C PRO A 705 -21.04 -23.09 -39.52
N VAL A 706 -21.39 -21.94 -40.10
CA VAL A 706 -22.70 -21.74 -40.76
C VAL A 706 -22.53 -21.05 -42.11
N ARG A 707 -23.25 -21.55 -43.14
CA ARG A 707 -23.33 -20.89 -44.44
C ARG A 707 -24.07 -19.56 -44.39
N ARG A 708 -25.01 -19.42 -43.45
CA ARG A 708 -25.81 -18.22 -43.26
C ARG A 708 -26.47 -18.24 -41.90
N VAL A 709 -26.41 -17.13 -41.18
CA VAL A 709 -27.21 -16.86 -39.99
C VAL A 709 -27.57 -15.38 -39.95
N SER A 710 -28.76 -15.05 -39.44
CA SER A 710 -29.23 -13.66 -39.33
C SER A 710 -29.68 -13.33 -37.91
N ALA A 711 -29.51 -12.07 -37.52
CA ALA A 711 -30.14 -11.49 -36.34
C ALA A 711 -30.75 -10.13 -36.69
N GLU A 712 -31.89 -9.82 -36.10
CA GLU A 712 -32.49 -8.49 -36.15
C GLU A 712 -31.99 -7.70 -34.94
N VAL A 713 -31.25 -6.62 -35.21
CA VAL A 713 -30.52 -5.85 -34.20
C VAL A 713 -31.01 -4.40 -34.22
N PRO A 714 -31.48 -3.84 -33.10
CA PRO A 714 -31.84 -2.42 -33.04
C PRO A 714 -30.58 -1.55 -33.06
N VAL A 715 -30.37 -0.80 -34.14
CA VAL A 715 -29.20 0.07 -34.34
C VAL A 715 -29.64 1.55 -34.38
N PRO A 716 -28.95 2.47 -33.70
CA PRO A 716 -29.25 3.91 -33.81
C PRO A 716 -29.20 4.41 -35.26
N ALA A 717 -30.18 5.24 -35.63
CA ALA A 717 -30.24 5.96 -36.89
C ALA A 717 -29.03 6.90 -37.03
N GLY A 718 -28.50 7.00 -38.25
CA GLY A 718 -27.23 7.65 -38.56
C GLY A 718 -26.08 6.66 -38.69
N ARG A 719 -24.84 7.14 -38.49
CA ARG A 719 -23.64 6.31 -38.67
C ARG A 719 -23.39 5.44 -37.43
N ALA A 720 -23.27 4.14 -37.65
CA ALA A 720 -22.92 3.16 -36.63
C ALA A 720 -21.73 2.30 -37.07
N GLU A 721 -20.90 1.90 -36.11
CA GLU A 721 -19.79 0.97 -36.34
C GLU A 721 -20.20 -0.46 -36.01
N VAL A 722 -19.87 -1.38 -36.91
CA VAL A 722 -20.08 -2.82 -36.79
C VAL A 722 -18.73 -3.51 -36.96
N LEU A 723 -18.38 -4.37 -36.01
CA LEU A 723 -17.17 -5.19 -36.08
C LEU A 723 -17.56 -6.64 -36.36
N MET A 724 -16.78 -7.35 -37.18
CA MET A 724 -16.90 -8.79 -37.39
C MET A 724 -15.56 -9.44 -37.06
N ARG A 725 -15.54 -10.39 -36.13
CA ARG A 725 -14.32 -11.03 -35.63
C ARG A 725 -14.28 -12.52 -35.96
N GLY A 726 -13.13 -13.00 -36.40
CA GLY A 726 -12.86 -14.42 -36.58
C GLY A 726 -12.66 -15.13 -35.24
N LEU A 727 -13.35 -16.25 -35.03
CA LEU A 727 -13.24 -17.10 -33.84
C LEU A 727 -12.53 -18.43 -34.14
N ALA A 728 -12.81 -19.04 -35.29
CA ALA A 728 -12.16 -20.28 -35.73
C ALA A 728 -12.00 -20.27 -37.26
N ALA A 729 -10.85 -20.74 -37.74
CA ALA A 729 -10.57 -21.04 -39.16
C ALA A 729 -9.56 -22.21 -39.22
N PRO A 730 -10.02 -23.48 -39.18
CA PRO A 730 -9.15 -24.65 -39.04
C PRO A 730 -8.10 -24.81 -40.14
N ASP A 731 -8.40 -24.39 -41.36
CA ASP A 731 -7.50 -24.42 -42.51
C ASP A 731 -6.61 -23.16 -42.64
N GLN A 732 -6.69 -22.25 -41.67
CA GLN A 732 -6.04 -20.92 -41.64
C GLN A 732 -6.54 -19.93 -42.70
N VAL A 733 -7.68 -20.18 -43.34
CA VAL A 733 -8.29 -19.29 -44.34
C VAL A 733 -9.73 -18.96 -43.96
N GLY A 734 -9.91 -17.87 -43.19
CA GLY A 734 -11.24 -17.45 -42.76
C GLY A 734 -12.06 -16.77 -43.87
N THR A 735 -12.90 -17.53 -44.56
CA THR A 735 -13.79 -17.05 -45.63
C THR A 735 -15.12 -16.56 -45.11
N TYR A 736 -15.46 -15.30 -45.39
CA TYR A 736 -16.61 -14.66 -44.77
C TYR A 736 -17.44 -13.83 -45.75
N PHE A 737 -18.70 -13.63 -45.38
CA PHE A 737 -19.51 -12.51 -45.86
C PHE A 737 -20.35 -11.90 -44.73
N ILE A 738 -20.74 -10.64 -44.92
CA ILE A 738 -21.70 -9.92 -44.08
C ILE A 738 -22.60 -9.00 -44.92
N THR A 739 -23.91 -9.01 -44.66
CA THR A 739 -24.89 -8.15 -45.33
C THR A 739 -25.85 -7.52 -44.32
N PHE A 740 -26.40 -6.37 -44.69
CA PHE A 740 -27.33 -5.58 -43.88
C PHE A 740 -28.66 -5.42 -44.62
N SER A 741 -29.77 -5.27 -43.89
CA SER A 741 -31.09 -4.96 -44.45
C SER A 741 -31.11 -3.60 -45.17
N SER A 742 -32.13 -3.38 -46.00
CA SER A 742 -32.20 -2.21 -46.89
C SER A 742 -32.20 -0.84 -46.20
N ASN A 743 -32.53 -0.80 -44.90
CA ASN A 743 -32.49 0.40 -44.06
C ASN A 743 -31.09 0.68 -43.46
N ALA A 744 -30.06 -0.10 -43.79
CA ALA A 744 -28.68 0.12 -43.36
C ALA A 744 -27.71 -0.04 -44.53
N LYS A 745 -26.99 1.02 -44.86
CA LYS A 745 -26.03 1.04 -45.98
C LYS A 745 -24.60 1.11 -45.46
N VAL A 746 -23.71 0.23 -45.90
CA VAL A 746 -22.27 0.38 -45.63
C VAL A 746 -21.74 1.61 -46.37
N VAL A 747 -21.21 2.58 -45.63
CA VAL A 747 -20.68 3.85 -46.14
C VAL A 747 -19.15 3.95 -46.05
N ALA A 748 -18.51 3.16 -45.19
CA ALA A 748 -17.06 3.03 -45.11
C ALA A 748 -16.67 1.69 -44.44
N GLY A 749 -15.39 1.32 -44.50
CA GLY A 749 -14.86 0.15 -43.83
C GLY A 749 -14.29 -0.92 -44.77
N ASP A 750 -14.11 -2.12 -44.23
CA ASP A 750 -13.59 -3.29 -44.92
C ASP A 750 -14.58 -3.86 -45.95
N ALA A 751 -14.07 -4.75 -46.81
CA ALA A 751 -14.91 -5.49 -47.74
C ALA A 751 -15.90 -6.39 -47.00
N GLN A 752 -17.15 -6.37 -47.46
CA GLN A 752 -18.24 -7.20 -46.91
C GLN A 752 -18.08 -8.70 -47.19
N THR A 753 -17.05 -9.09 -47.92
CA THR A 753 -16.65 -10.48 -48.12
C THR A 753 -15.14 -10.58 -48.33
N GLY A 754 -14.53 -11.69 -47.92
CA GLY A 754 -13.10 -11.92 -48.01
C GLY A 754 -12.69 -13.32 -47.55
N SER A 755 -11.39 -13.56 -47.47
CA SER A 755 -10.79 -14.87 -47.09
C SER A 755 -9.67 -14.73 -46.05
N ASP A 756 -9.65 -13.62 -45.31
CA ASP A 756 -8.59 -13.23 -44.39
C ASP A 756 -9.07 -13.02 -42.95
N LEU A 757 -10.27 -13.53 -42.60
CA LEU A 757 -10.87 -13.38 -41.27
C LEU A 757 -10.54 -14.54 -40.33
N THR A 758 -9.25 -14.75 -40.06
CA THR A 758 -8.76 -15.79 -39.15
C THR A 758 -8.95 -15.42 -37.66
N PRO A 759 -8.76 -16.36 -36.71
CA PRO A 759 -8.98 -16.10 -35.28
C PRO A 759 -8.23 -14.87 -34.75
N GLY A 760 -8.96 -13.95 -34.12
CA GLY A 760 -8.42 -12.70 -33.58
C GLY A 760 -8.35 -11.54 -34.59
N VAL A 761 -8.50 -11.79 -35.89
CA VAL A 761 -8.64 -10.74 -36.90
C VAL A 761 -10.05 -10.13 -36.80
N THR A 762 -10.14 -8.81 -36.93
CA THR A 762 -11.39 -8.05 -36.86
C THR A 762 -11.55 -7.18 -38.09
N LYS A 763 -12.72 -7.23 -38.73
CA LYS A 763 -13.16 -6.37 -39.83
C LYS A 763 -14.10 -5.30 -39.30
N ARG A 764 -14.01 -4.10 -39.85
CA ARG A 764 -14.75 -2.92 -39.41
C ARG A 764 -15.61 -2.37 -40.53
N PHE A 765 -16.89 -2.14 -40.25
CA PHE A 765 -17.86 -1.56 -41.17
C PHE A 765 -18.52 -0.34 -40.53
N ILE A 766 -18.62 0.75 -41.27
CA ILE A 766 -19.43 1.91 -40.89
C ILE A 766 -20.70 1.85 -41.72
N ILE A 767 -21.84 1.63 -41.07
CA ILE A 767 -23.16 1.64 -41.69
C ILE A 767 -23.87 2.96 -41.42
N GLU A 768 -24.63 3.44 -42.40
CA GLU A 768 -25.58 4.53 -42.26
C GLU A 768 -26.99 3.93 -42.20
N VAL A 769 -27.60 4.03 -41.03
CA VAL A 769 -28.93 3.48 -40.72
C VAL A 769 -29.97 4.58 -40.89
N GLN A 770 -31.03 4.28 -41.64
CA GLN A 770 -32.13 5.20 -41.94
C GLN A 770 -33.13 5.30 -40.81
#